data_AF-A0A812LRZ3-F1
#
_entry.id   AF-A0A812LRZ3-F1
#
_cell.length_a   1.000
_cell.length_b   1.000
_cell.length_c   1.000
_cell.angle_alpha   90.00
_cell.angle_beta   90.00
_cell.angle_gamma   90.00
#
_symmetry.space_group_name_H-M   'P 1'
#
loop_
_entity.id
_entity.type
_entity.pdbx_description
1 polymer ?
#
loop_
_entity_poly.entity_id
_entity_poly.type
_entity_poly.pdbx_seq_one_letter_code
_entity_poly.pdbx_strand_id
1 'polypeptide(L)'
;MLASEHDLLDDSVFEPLLRLSFSGAVTSAHASPPCREYSRCKLIRPGPKPLRTPEHLAGIPGLSSSEQERVDASRTLMERAVELLHATYKAGGHFSLENPANSMLWLEEAVRILLQKANADVLVAAACAYGWDISKRRFDMPFAHQDGAGIYSVPDWSFPPNGTVDRLQQVRHALTQKLFELKAPIRLREHVLAKSDSPLFSEGEIESFRAIFSEFLVATTGRPVDWSVQPFQPYTLNALQQLSEALEDPDATTSEEQPLMECQENWKGARENPETLESLIQEELDNGYLEEVTLEEARSRWPEVAVGKLNVVIVPDKNPRLTVDETISGVNPACHIPERDRGLSGITCNGKTYFYRVMPFGMSCSAYWWQRLSGFFMRTWHLLVFLAHFMSMYVDDLILAMASGALDISACLLLAFAAAFGIRLSWPKLQLQLGSDCLWIGWQLSYRAGTVRVPQSKREKLRGLLNPLLVAGPVELKLIQQALGLLQWITQLHKELRPWLSSLYDDISRPPGTSFSIEPSRWGSLAPCLSEAMVFISTPAGTAIPVGSKLLSARHIELWKKSDLAKVPLTSKRVWMRIADPQSRFRRLSGLSRRLLQFWFDWCGSHQFHECLMLPQRSLDATMAADACAQGTSIGVGGFITLPGSDSLWFSERYDLAEIKYLELPLHSEAQKDISCWETLAQVGLMLLFGHLCPGGRMRICVPSFCDNSGAESICAKLLTTKSPLCFFTQLVAMISTRMGISLDVQRIAGERNIDADFLSRWDGVSPLPAPWNPDFRYRFTVADFFDLRHDVRLFPADAKLLWKLPR
;
A
#
# COMPACT_ATOMS: atom_id res chain seq x y z
N MET A 1 47.19 14.04 7.74
CA MET A 1 46.79 13.05 8.75
C MET A 1 45.47 13.54 9.31
N LEU A 2 44.38 12.78 9.16
CA LEU A 2 43.15 13.05 9.91
C LEU A 2 43.47 12.82 11.39
N ALA A 3 42.92 13.66 12.28
CA ALA A 3 43.09 13.49 13.71
C ALA A 3 42.66 12.07 14.11
N SER A 4 43.43 11.40 14.97
CA SER A 4 43.16 10.04 15.45
C SER A 4 41.84 9.89 16.20
N GLU A 5 41.12 10.98 16.43
CA GLU A 5 39.85 11.06 17.17
C GLU A 5 38.62 10.65 16.32
N HIS A 6 38.77 10.47 15.01
CA HIS A 6 37.66 10.16 14.09
C HIS A 6 37.97 8.97 13.15
N ASP A 7 38.70 7.96 13.64
CA ASP A 7 38.99 6.75 12.87
C ASP A 7 37.76 5.83 12.82
N LEU A 8 37.20 5.61 11.63
CA LEU A 8 36.08 4.67 11.44
C LEU A 8 36.47 3.21 11.67
N LEU A 9 37.76 2.87 11.72
CA LEU A 9 38.21 1.54 12.11
C LEU A 9 38.07 1.29 13.61
N ASP A 10 37.94 2.35 14.41
CA ASP A 10 37.65 2.26 15.83
C ASP A 10 36.14 2.10 16.07
N ASP A 11 35.76 1.04 16.78
CA ASP A 11 34.37 0.74 17.11
C ASP A 11 33.73 1.82 17.99
N SER A 12 34.54 2.47 18.83
CA SER A 12 34.08 3.55 19.71
C SER A 12 33.64 4.80 18.93
N VAL A 13 34.12 4.98 17.71
CA VAL A 13 33.75 6.05 16.79
C VAL A 13 32.65 5.59 15.83
N PHE A 14 32.78 4.38 15.29
CA PHE A 14 31.84 3.85 14.30
C PHE A 14 30.44 3.62 14.88
N GLU A 15 30.32 3.00 16.06
CA GLU A 15 29.01 2.68 16.62
C GLU A 15 28.14 3.92 16.91
N PRO A 16 28.64 5.02 17.51
CA PRO A 16 27.86 6.23 17.68
C PRO A 16 27.43 6.86 16.36
N LEU A 17 28.30 6.89 15.35
CA LEU A 17 27.96 7.39 14.02
C LEU A 17 26.89 6.53 13.35
N LEU A 18 26.97 5.21 13.51
CA LEU A 18 25.96 4.29 13.01
C LEU A 18 24.61 4.51 13.69
N ARG A 19 24.60 4.71 15.01
CA ARG A 19 23.39 5.09 15.76
C ARG A 19 22.85 6.45 15.33
N LEU A 20 23.72 7.42 15.02
CA LEU A 20 23.33 8.74 14.52
C LEU A 20 22.71 8.64 13.11
N SER A 21 23.31 7.87 12.19
CA SER A 21 22.71 7.54 10.90
C SER A 21 21.39 6.78 11.08
N PHE A 22 21.31 5.89 12.09
CA PHE A 22 20.08 5.26 12.55
C PHE A 22 19.21 6.11 13.51
N SER A 23 19.41 7.42 13.61
CA SER A 23 18.47 8.29 14.34
C SER A 23 17.45 8.95 13.40
N GLY A 24 17.81 9.20 12.14
CA GLY A 24 17.03 10.05 11.24
C GLY A 24 17.37 11.55 11.35
N ALA A 25 18.25 11.92 12.29
CA ALA A 25 18.77 13.29 12.39
C ALA A 25 19.70 13.67 11.23
N VAL A 26 20.28 12.68 10.54
CA VAL A 26 21.19 12.90 9.41
C VAL A 26 20.39 13.06 8.12
N THR A 27 20.24 14.29 7.65
CA THR A 27 19.54 14.60 6.39
C THR A 27 20.35 14.18 5.15
N SER A 28 21.68 14.23 5.24
CA SER A 28 22.57 13.83 4.14
C SER A 28 23.88 13.28 4.70
N ALA A 29 24.36 12.18 4.12
CA ALA A 29 25.68 11.63 4.39
C ALA A 29 26.53 11.60 3.12
N HIS A 30 27.82 11.85 3.23
CA HIS A 30 28.76 11.76 2.11
C HIS A 30 29.95 10.91 2.55
N ALA A 31 30.39 9.99 1.69
CA ALA A 31 31.62 9.23 1.93
C ALA A 31 32.51 9.24 0.70
N SER A 32 33.82 9.37 0.94
CA SER A 32 34.87 9.21 -0.07
C SER A 32 35.98 8.30 0.48
N PRO A 33 35.78 6.96 0.49
CA PRO A 33 36.75 6.04 1.02
C PRO A 33 38.07 6.09 0.23
N PRO A 34 39.23 5.87 0.88
CA PRO A 34 40.53 5.97 0.22
C PRO A 34 40.65 5.02 -0.98
N CYS A 35 40.92 5.56 -2.16
CA CYS A 35 41.11 4.77 -3.38
C CYS A 35 42.48 4.06 -3.42
N ARG A 36 43.37 4.28 -2.43
CA ARG A 36 44.78 3.84 -2.45
C ARG A 36 44.93 2.35 -2.76
N GLU A 37 44.23 1.48 -2.06
CA GLU A 37 44.32 0.04 -2.29
C GLU A 37 43.35 -0.46 -3.37
N TYR A 38 42.30 0.31 -3.68
CA TYR A 38 41.34 0.04 -4.77
C TYR A 38 41.77 0.57 -6.15
N SER A 39 42.90 1.29 -6.26
CA SER A 39 43.31 1.96 -7.49
C SER A 39 43.85 0.97 -8.53
N ARG A 40 43.19 0.91 -9.70
CA ARG A 40 43.68 0.15 -10.86
C ARG A 40 45.00 0.69 -11.42
N CYS A 41 45.41 1.92 -11.09
CA CYS A 41 46.70 2.46 -11.50
C CYS A 41 47.88 1.64 -10.98
N LYS A 42 47.73 0.93 -9.85
CA LYS A 42 48.77 0.02 -9.31
C LYS A 42 49.02 -1.21 -10.18
N LEU A 43 48.11 -1.52 -11.11
CA LEU A 43 48.27 -2.62 -12.07
C LEU A 43 49.18 -2.23 -13.24
N ILE A 44 49.42 -0.93 -13.44
CA ILE A 44 50.30 -0.41 -14.49
C ILE A 44 51.72 -0.35 -13.95
N ARG A 45 52.69 -0.82 -14.75
CA ARG A 45 54.11 -0.81 -14.39
C ARG A 45 54.87 0.22 -15.26
N PRO A 46 55.84 0.96 -14.68
CA PRO A 46 56.36 0.86 -13.32
C PRO A 46 55.45 1.53 -12.26
N GLY A 47 55.30 0.94 -11.08
CA GLY A 47 54.45 1.47 -10.02
C GLY A 47 54.50 0.64 -8.72
N PRO A 48 53.84 1.09 -7.64
CA PRO A 48 53.75 0.34 -6.38
C PRO A 48 53.16 -1.05 -6.60
N LYS A 49 53.59 -2.04 -5.80
CA LYS A 49 53.04 -3.42 -5.86
C LYS A 49 51.52 -3.39 -5.64
N PRO A 50 50.71 -3.98 -6.54
CA PRO A 50 49.28 -4.12 -6.31
C PRO A 50 49.05 -5.16 -5.20
N LEU A 51 48.19 -4.82 -4.23
CA LEU A 51 47.80 -5.77 -3.18
C LEU A 51 46.50 -6.52 -3.53
N ARG A 52 45.72 -6.03 -4.49
CA ARG A 52 44.47 -6.63 -4.98
C ARG A 52 44.33 -6.48 -6.49
N THR A 53 43.55 -7.36 -7.12
CA THR A 53 43.14 -7.28 -8.53
C THR A 53 41.61 -7.39 -8.64
N PRO A 54 40.99 -7.10 -9.81
CA PRO A 54 39.55 -7.32 -10.00
C PRO A 54 39.08 -8.76 -9.70
N GLU A 55 39.96 -9.75 -9.87
CA GLU A 55 39.68 -11.17 -9.58
C GLU A 55 39.94 -11.52 -8.11
N HIS A 56 40.82 -10.77 -7.43
CA HIS A 56 41.25 -11.02 -6.06
C HIS A 56 41.09 -9.76 -5.20
N LEU A 57 39.85 -9.30 -5.00
CA LEU A 57 39.54 -8.10 -4.22
C LEU A 57 39.98 -8.22 -2.75
N ALA A 58 39.96 -9.44 -2.20
CA ALA A 58 40.39 -9.75 -0.83
C ALA A 58 41.90 -9.80 -0.61
N GLY A 59 42.70 -9.61 -1.66
CA GLY A 59 44.14 -9.76 -1.60
C GLY A 59 44.62 -10.81 -2.60
N ILE A 60 45.74 -10.53 -3.26
CA ILE A 60 46.38 -11.48 -4.17
C ILE A 60 46.96 -12.65 -3.35
N PRO A 61 46.98 -13.89 -3.85
CA PRO A 61 47.67 -14.97 -3.17
C PRO A 61 49.15 -14.64 -2.89
N GLY A 62 49.62 -14.87 -1.67
CA GLY A 62 51.03 -14.68 -1.28
C GLY A 62 51.41 -13.29 -0.74
N LEU A 63 50.46 -12.54 -0.20
CA LEU A 63 50.75 -11.30 0.55
C LEU A 63 51.43 -11.57 1.90
N SER A 64 52.26 -10.64 2.37
CA SER A 64 52.73 -10.66 3.75
C SER A 64 51.60 -10.30 4.72
N SER A 65 51.73 -10.65 6.00
CA SER A 65 50.74 -10.30 7.03
C SER A 65 50.45 -8.80 7.08
N SER A 66 51.48 -7.96 7.00
CA SER A 66 51.35 -6.50 6.95
C SER A 66 50.69 -5.97 5.68
N GLU A 67 50.81 -6.68 4.54
CA GLU A 67 50.12 -6.34 3.31
C GLU A 67 48.64 -6.74 3.38
N GLN A 68 48.34 -7.88 4.01
CA GLN A 68 46.98 -8.35 4.24
C GLN A 68 46.22 -7.44 5.20
N GLU A 69 46.83 -7.03 6.32
CA GLU A 69 46.25 -6.07 7.28
C GLU A 69 45.86 -4.75 6.59
N ARG A 70 46.67 -4.26 5.65
CA ARG A 70 46.35 -3.06 4.86
C ARG A 70 45.17 -3.29 3.92
N VAL A 71 45.03 -4.49 3.37
CA VAL A 71 43.88 -4.84 2.52
C VAL A 71 42.61 -4.87 3.36
N ASP A 72 42.67 -5.53 4.51
CA ASP A 72 41.54 -5.70 5.43
C ASP A 72 41.11 -4.35 6.02
N ALA A 73 42.04 -3.53 6.51
CA ALA A 73 41.72 -2.18 7.01
C ALA A 73 41.06 -1.30 5.93
N SER A 74 41.56 -1.35 4.69
CA SER A 74 40.95 -0.62 3.57
C SER A 74 39.54 -1.13 3.22
N ARG A 75 39.26 -2.44 3.39
CA ARG A 75 37.93 -3.01 3.20
C ARG A 75 36.99 -2.58 4.32
N THR A 76 37.37 -2.77 5.57
CA THR A 76 36.56 -2.43 6.75
C THR A 76 36.15 -0.96 6.72
N LEU A 77 37.07 -0.06 6.37
CA LEU A 77 36.77 1.37 6.23
C LEU A 77 35.71 1.65 5.17
N MET A 78 35.79 0.97 4.02
CA MET A 78 34.81 1.08 2.94
C MET A 78 33.45 0.52 3.34
N GLU A 79 33.41 -0.67 3.95
CA GLU A 79 32.18 -1.32 4.39
C GLU A 79 31.44 -0.47 5.42
N ARG A 80 32.16 0.04 6.43
CA ARG A 80 31.61 0.95 7.45
C ARG A 80 31.07 2.23 6.83
N ALA A 81 31.79 2.83 5.89
CA ALA A 81 31.30 4.01 5.18
C ALA A 81 30.00 3.71 4.41
N VAL A 82 29.96 2.61 3.64
CA VAL A 82 28.77 2.16 2.92
C VAL A 82 27.60 1.87 3.87
N GLU A 83 27.88 1.29 5.03
CA GLU A 83 26.87 0.99 6.05
C GLU A 83 26.26 2.26 6.64
N LEU A 84 27.07 3.30 6.92
CA LEU A 84 26.58 4.61 7.35
C LEU A 84 25.71 5.27 6.27
N LEU A 85 26.12 5.22 5.00
CA LEU A 85 25.31 5.74 3.88
C LEU A 85 23.99 4.99 3.74
N HIS A 86 24.03 3.66 3.83
CA HIS A 86 22.84 2.82 3.75
C HIS A 86 21.89 3.04 4.93
N ALA A 87 22.43 3.17 6.15
CA ALA A 87 21.66 3.48 7.35
C ALA A 87 20.99 4.85 7.24
N THR A 88 21.73 5.86 6.78
CA THR A 88 21.19 7.21 6.50
C THR A 88 20.11 7.17 5.43
N TYR A 89 20.31 6.39 4.35
CA TYR A 89 19.33 6.22 3.30
C TYR A 89 18.06 5.50 3.78
N LYS A 90 18.20 4.46 4.58
CA LYS A 90 17.08 3.75 5.22
C LYS A 90 16.33 4.62 6.20
N ALA A 91 17.01 5.56 6.84
CA ALA A 91 16.45 6.54 7.75
C ALA A 91 15.61 7.63 7.07
N GLY A 92 15.64 7.73 5.73
CA GLY A 92 14.99 8.80 4.97
C GLY A 92 15.93 9.93 4.52
N GLY A 93 17.21 9.89 4.90
CA GLY A 93 18.22 10.84 4.44
C GLY A 93 18.76 10.53 3.04
N HIS A 94 19.48 11.48 2.46
CA HIS A 94 20.20 11.30 1.19
C HIS A 94 21.64 10.84 1.41
N PHE A 95 22.25 10.26 0.39
CA PHE A 95 23.67 9.94 0.44
C PHE A 95 24.40 10.28 -0.86
N SER A 96 25.73 10.43 -0.77
CA SER A 96 26.63 10.37 -1.92
C SER A 96 27.88 9.56 -1.58
N LEU A 97 28.34 8.75 -2.53
CA LEU A 97 29.55 7.96 -2.45
C LEU A 97 30.48 8.37 -3.59
N GLU A 98 31.68 8.84 -3.26
CA GLU A 98 32.65 9.30 -4.24
C GLU A 98 33.85 8.36 -4.33
N ASN A 99 34.22 8.04 -5.58
CA ASN A 99 35.49 7.38 -5.89
C ASN A 99 35.83 7.60 -7.37
N PRO A 100 37.10 7.48 -7.78
CA PRO A 100 37.45 7.44 -9.20
C PRO A 100 36.63 6.39 -9.96
N ALA A 101 36.12 6.73 -11.15
CA ALA A 101 35.24 5.86 -11.93
C ALA A 101 35.87 4.50 -12.30
N ASN A 102 37.20 4.44 -12.36
CA ASN A 102 37.98 3.23 -12.64
C ASN A 102 38.39 2.43 -11.38
N SER A 103 37.95 2.85 -10.19
CA SER A 103 38.29 2.20 -8.93
C SER A 103 37.76 0.77 -8.87
N MET A 104 38.52 -0.14 -8.23
CA MET A 104 38.05 -1.49 -7.92
C MET A 104 36.99 -1.49 -6.81
N LEU A 105 36.80 -0.38 -6.08
CA LEU A 105 35.79 -0.24 -5.03
C LEU A 105 34.37 -0.53 -5.57
N TRP A 106 34.08 -0.15 -6.81
CA TRP A 106 32.77 -0.38 -7.43
C TRP A 106 32.43 -1.86 -7.69
N LEU A 107 33.43 -2.74 -7.58
CA LEU A 107 33.24 -4.19 -7.70
C LEU A 107 32.87 -4.84 -6.37
N GLU A 108 33.03 -4.14 -5.24
CA GLU A 108 32.73 -4.68 -3.91
C GLU A 108 31.24 -4.93 -3.73
N GLU A 109 30.90 -6.07 -3.15
CA GLU A 109 29.53 -6.52 -3.00
C GLU A 109 28.68 -5.54 -2.18
N ALA A 110 29.23 -5.01 -1.08
CA ALA A 110 28.54 -4.02 -0.24
C ALA A 110 28.14 -2.77 -1.03
N VAL A 111 29.01 -2.28 -1.91
CA VAL A 111 28.73 -1.12 -2.78
C VAL A 111 27.66 -1.46 -3.81
N ARG A 112 27.73 -2.64 -4.44
CA ARG A 112 26.71 -3.07 -5.42
C ARG A 112 25.34 -3.22 -4.79
N ILE A 113 25.27 -3.78 -3.58
CA ILE A 113 24.04 -3.91 -2.80
C ILE A 113 23.49 -2.52 -2.42
N LEU A 114 24.34 -1.57 -2.02
CA LEU A 114 23.89 -0.19 -1.75
C LEU A 114 23.31 0.46 -3.01
N LEU A 115 24.01 0.36 -4.15
CA LEU A 115 23.54 0.92 -5.42
C LEU A 115 22.19 0.32 -5.83
N GLN A 116 21.99 -1.00 -5.69
CA GLN A 116 20.72 -1.69 -5.96
C GLN A 116 19.61 -1.31 -4.98
N LYS A 117 19.91 -1.32 -3.68
CA LYS A 117 18.89 -1.00 -2.66
C LYS A 117 18.46 0.45 -2.71
N ALA A 118 19.34 1.33 -3.17
CA ALA A 118 19.05 2.74 -3.32
C ALA A 118 18.52 3.14 -4.71
N ASN A 119 18.68 2.29 -5.72
CA ASN A 119 18.76 2.67 -7.14
C ASN A 119 19.46 4.01 -7.32
N ALA A 120 20.67 4.11 -6.80
CA ALA A 120 21.43 5.35 -6.87
C ALA A 120 21.87 5.64 -8.30
N ASP A 121 21.86 6.92 -8.69
CA ASP A 121 22.46 7.36 -9.94
C ASP A 121 23.99 7.35 -9.83
N VAL A 122 24.66 6.86 -10.87
CA VAL A 122 26.12 6.89 -10.97
C VAL A 122 26.52 8.05 -11.86
N LEU A 123 27.09 9.09 -11.24
CA LEU A 123 27.59 10.27 -11.95
C LEU A 123 29.10 10.17 -12.17
N VAL A 124 29.52 10.29 -13.42
CA VAL A 124 30.94 10.38 -13.82
C VAL A 124 31.22 11.81 -14.25
N ALA A 125 31.82 12.58 -13.34
CA ALA A 125 32.25 13.95 -13.61
C ALA A 125 33.78 14.04 -13.71
N ALA A 126 34.28 14.89 -14.58
CA ALA A 126 35.71 15.21 -14.62
C ALA A 126 36.08 16.08 -13.41
N ALA A 127 37.23 15.81 -12.79
CA ALA A 127 37.69 16.55 -11.60
C ALA A 127 37.88 18.06 -11.82
N CYS A 128 37.92 18.52 -13.07
CA CYS A 128 38.01 19.93 -13.46
C CYS A 128 36.65 20.63 -13.69
N ALA A 129 35.52 19.95 -13.52
CA ALA A 129 34.19 20.52 -13.70
C ALA A 129 33.76 21.36 -12.47
N TYR A 130 34.24 22.60 -12.40
CA TYR A 130 33.87 23.58 -11.37
C TYR A 130 32.51 24.25 -11.71
N GLY A 131 31.57 24.28 -10.76
CA GLY A 131 30.30 25.03 -10.90
C GLY A 131 29.03 24.22 -11.20
N TRP A 132 29.03 22.89 -11.01
CA TRP A 132 27.83 22.08 -11.17
C TRP A 132 26.89 22.18 -9.95
N ASP A 133 25.67 22.66 -10.17
CA ASP A 133 24.68 22.95 -9.13
C ASP A 133 23.76 21.74 -8.88
N ILE A 134 23.86 21.14 -7.70
CA ILE A 134 22.99 20.03 -7.25
C ILE A 134 22.31 20.48 -5.95
N SER A 135 21.08 20.97 -6.06
CA SER A 135 20.32 21.50 -4.92
C SER A 135 19.55 20.42 -4.15
N LYS A 136 19.46 20.56 -2.82
CA LYS A 136 18.60 19.75 -1.92
C LYS A 136 17.68 20.67 -1.12
N ARG A 137 16.39 20.34 -0.96
CA ARG A 137 15.46 21.05 -0.06
C ARG A 137 14.67 20.09 0.85
N ARG A 138 14.21 20.66 1.98
CA ARG A 138 13.84 20.04 3.27
C ARG A 138 12.36 19.61 3.40
N PHE A 139 12.13 18.68 4.33
CA PHE A 139 10.86 18.03 4.72
C PHE A 139 10.21 18.68 5.96
N ASP A 140 8.87 18.73 6.02
CA ASP A 140 8.07 18.85 7.27
C ASP A 140 6.89 17.87 7.26
N MET A 141 6.47 17.44 8.45
CA MET A 141 5.61 16.28 8.74
C MET A 141 4.11 16.43 8.38
N PRO A 142 3.36 15.31 8.23
CA PRO A 142 1.99 15.28 7.72
C PRO A 142 0.91 15.17 8.80
N PHE A 143 -0.33 15.49 8.42
CA PHE A 143 -1.53 15.46 9.27
C PHE A 143 -2.54 14.40 8.79
N ALA A 144 -3.29 13.79 9.72
CA ALA A 144 -4.33 12.80 9.44
C ALA A 144 -5.71 13.23 10.00
N HIS A 145 -6.81 12.81 9.35
CA HIS A 145 -8.16 13.35 9.62
C HIS A 145 -9.14 12.45 10.39
N GLN A 146 -8.92 11.12 10.51
CA GLN A 146 -9.87 10.20 11.20
C GLN A 146 -9.15 8.99 11.85
N ASP A 147 -9.56 8.59 13.07
CA ASP A 147 -8.85 7.63 13.94
C ASP A 147 -9.66 6.40 14.39
N GLY A 148 -10.92 6.31 13.98
CA GLY A 148 -11.84 5.24 14.38
C GLY A 148 -12.69 5.56 15.62
N ALA A 149 -12.47 6.70 16.29
CA ALA A 149 -13.19 7.11 17.49
C ALA A 149 -14.37 8.08 17.22
N GLY A 150 -14.88 8.07 15.99
CA GLY A 150 -16.01 8.87 15.54
C GLY A 150 -15.63 10.31 15.17
N ILE A 151 -16.63 11.17 14.97
CA ILE A 151 -16.46 12.55 14.49
C ILE A 151 -15.85 13.51 15.52
N TYR A 152 -15.76 13.10 16.79
CA TYR A 152 -15.28 13.92 17.90
C TYR A 152 -13.81 13.66 18.26
N SER A 153 -13.12 12.81 17.50
CA SER A 153 -11.72 12.46 17.73
C SER A 153 -10.91 12.63 16.44
N VAL A 154 -9.65 12.97 16.59
CA VAL A 154 -8.69 13.10 15.49
C VAL A 154 -7.43 12.30 15.82
N PRO A 155 -6.86 11.57 14.84
CA PRO A 155 -5.74 10.67 15.09
C PRO A 155 -4.46 11.42 15.44
N ASP A 156 -4.29 12.59 14.84
CA ASP A 156 -3.12 13.42 14.99
C ASP A 156 -3.33 14.45 16.11
N TRP A 157 -2.58 14.26 17.19
CA TRP A 157 -2.52 15.12 18.36
C TRP A 157 -1.18 15.87 18.44
N SER A 158 -0.49 16.06 17.31
CA SER A 158 0.69 16.95 17.23
C SER A 158 0.36 18.35 17.74
N PHE A 159 -0.86 18.81 17.45
CA PHE A 159 -1.50 19.94 18.11
C PHE A 159 -2.86 19.48 18.62
N PRO A 160 -3.12 19.51 19.94
CA PRO A 160 -4.45 19.19 20.47
C PRO A 160 -5.52 20.07 19.82
N PRO A 161 -6.75 19.56 19.61
CA PRO A 161 -7.84 20.35 19.06
C PRO A 161 -8.03 21.68 19.80
N ASN A 162 -8.32 22.75 19.08
CA ASN A 162 -8.52 24.08 19.67
C ASN A 162 -9.62 24.04 20.74
N GLY A 163 -9.32 24.55 21.94
CA GLY A 163 -10.24 24.55 23.09
C GLY A 163 -10.19 23.30 23.97
N THR A 164 -9.29 22.34 23.69
CA THR A 164 -9.09 21.17 24.56
C THR A 164 -8.61 21.58 25.95
N VAL A 165 -9.32 21.12 26.99
CA VAL A 165 -8.97 21.32 28.40
C VAL A 165 -8.30 20.06 28.94
N ASP A 166 -7.14 20.21 29.58
CA ASP A 166 -6.37 19.10 30.17
C ASP A 166 -6.98 18.60 31.49
N ARG A 167 -8.14 17.94 31.42
CA ARG A 167 -8.87 17.45 32.60
C ARG A 167 -8.13 16.35 33.37
N LEU A 168 -7.23 15.62 32.71
CA LEU A 168 -6.51 14.48 33.28
C LEU A 168 -5.09 14.81 33.74
N GLN A 169 -4.69 16.09 33.81
CA GLN A 169 -3.33 16.49 34.18
C GLN A 169 -2.88 15.90 35.52
N GLN A 170 -3.72 15.98 36.57
CA GLN A 170 -3.39 15.48 37.91
C GLN A 170 -3.24 13.96 37.92
N VAL A 171 -4.19 13.25 37.30
CA VAL A 171 -4.18 11.79 37.15
C VAL A 171 -2.92 11.34 36.39
N ARG A 172 -2.61 12.01 35.27
CA ARG A 172 -1.44 11.72 34.45
C ARG A 172 -0.14 11.89 35.24
N HIS A 173 0.00 12.97 36.01
CA HIS A 173 1.18 13.18 36.86
C HIS A 173 1.33 12.11 37.94
N ALA A 174 0.25 11.80 38.67
CA ALA A 174 0.27 10.79 39.73
C ALA A 174 0.59 9.39 39.18
N LEU A 175 -0.05 8.99 38.07
CA LEU A 175 0.25 7.72 37.39
C LEU A 175 1.68 7.68 36.87
N THR A 176 2.17 8.76 36.26
CA THR A 176 3.54 8.83 35.74
C THR A 176 4.57 8.64 36.85
N GLN A 177 4.39 9.31 37.99
CA GLN A 177 5.25 9.12 39.17
C GLN A 177 5.22 7.66 39.65
N LYS A 178 4.02 7.08 39.79
CA LYS A 178 3.87 5.68 40.20
C LYS A 178 4.54 4.70 39.25
N LEU A 179 4.37 4.91 37.94
CA LEU A 179 4.97 4.07 36.91
C LEU A 179 6.51 4.13 36.92
N PHE A 180 7.09 5.30 37.23
CA PHE A 180 8.53 5.42 37.42
C PHE A 180 9.03 4.73 38.69
N GLU A 181 8.31 4.83 39.81
CA GLU A 181 8.62 4.07 41.04
C GLU A 181 8.66 2.56 40.78
N LEU A 182 7.71 2.06 39.97
CA LEU A 182 7.61 0.65 39.60
C LEU A 182 8.59 0.22 38.49
N LYS A 183 9.38 1.16 37.94
CA LYS A 183 10.23 0.96 36.76
C LYS A 183 9.46 0.34 35.58
N ALA A 184 8.19 0.70 35.43
CA ALA A 184 7.28 0.10 34.46
C ALA A 184 7.77 0.19 33.01
N PRO A 185 8.39 1.30 32.54
CA PRO A 185 8.94 1.36 31.17
C PRO A 185 10.00 0.28 30.86
N ILE A 186 10.87 -0.03 31.84
CA ILE A 186 11.90 -1.06 31.68
C ILE A 186 11.26 -2.45 31.65
N ARG A 187 10.35 -2.71 32.60
CA ARG A 187 9.57 -3.96 32.66
C ARG A 187 8.79 -4.20 31.37
N LEU A 188 8.17 -3.16 30.81
CA LEU A 188 7.42 -3.26 29.56
C LEU A 188 8.31 -3.72 28.40
N ARG A 189 9.51 -3.16 28.28
CA ARG A 189 10.46 -3.60 27.23
C ARG A 189 10.84 -5.07 27.38
N GLU A 190 11.19 -5.49 28.60
CA GLU A 190 11.52 -6.89 28.89
C GLU A 190 10.35 -7.82 28.61
N HIS A 191 9.14 -7.40 28.96
CA HIS A 191 7.91 -8.13 28.76
C HIS A 191 7.61 -8.39 27.27
N VAL A 192 7.73 -7.34 26.44
CA VAL A 192 7.54 -7.42 24.98
C VAL A 192 8.62 -8.27 24.34
N LEU A 193 9.89 -8.13 24.77
CA LEU A 193 11.00 -8.95 24.28
C LEU A 193 10.80 -10.44 24.59
N ALA A 194 10.29 -10.75 25.78
CA ALA A 194 10.00 -12.12 26.21
C ALA A 194 8.73 -12.70 25.57
N LYS A 195 7.88 -11.87 24.93
CA LYS A 195 6.54 -12.24 24.45
C LYS A 195 5.73 -12.97 25.53
N SER A 196 5.74 -12.44 26.75
CA SER A 196 5.06 -13.07 27.87
C SER A 196 3.54 -13.04 27.69
N ASP A 197 2.87 -14.10 28.17
CA ASP A 197 1.41 -14.18 28.24
C ASP A 197 0.84 -13.60 29.54
N SER A 198 1.69 -13.38 30.55
CA SER A 198 1.27 -12.88 31.86
C SER A 198 0.91 -11.39 31.80
N PRO A 199 0.07 -10.86 32.71
CA PRO A 199 -0.09 -9.41 32.84
C PRO A 199 1.21 -8.70 33.24
N LEU A 200 1.41 -7.46 32.76
CA LEU A 200 2.56 -6.62 33.13
C LEU A 200 2.52 -6.18 34.61
N PHE A 201 1.31 -5.89 35.11
CA PHE A 201 1.05 -5.38 36.46
C PHE A 201 0.37 -6.43 37.34
N SER A 202 0.76 -6.47 38.60
CA SER A 202 0.14 -7.29 39.66
C SER A 202 -1.16 -6.66 40.18
N GLU A 203 -2.00 -7.45 40.84
CA GLU A 203 -3.27 -6.95 41.41
C GLU A 203 -3.08 -5.78 42.39
N GLY A 204 -2.03 -5.82 43.22
CA GLY A 204 -1.72 -4.73 44.14
C GLY A 204 -1.30 -3.44 43.44
N GLU A 205 -0.60 -3.53 42.31
CA GLU A 205 -0.26 -2.38 41.48
C GLU A 205 -1.52 -1.80 40.79
N ILE A 206 -2.40 -2.67 40.30
CA ILE A 206 -3.68 -2.28 39.70
C ILE A 206 -4.55 -1.52 40.70
N GLU A 207 -4.63 -1.99 41.95
CA GLU A 207 -5.38 -1.30 43.00
C GLU A 207 -4.82 0.09 43.31
N SER A 208 -3.49 0.24 43.25
CA SER A 208 -2.85 1.56 43.39
C SER A 208 -3.22 2.53 42.25
N PHE A 209 -3.41 2.01 41.02
CA PHE A 209 -3.88 2.84 39.90
C PHE A 209 -5.36 3.22 40.09
N ARG A 210 -6.20 2.29 40.55
CA ARG A 210 -7.61 2.55 40.88
C ARG A 210 -7.77 3.61 41.96
N ALA A 211 -6.89 3.63 42.97
CA ALA A 211 -6.91 4.67 44.00
C ALA A 211 -6.72 6.07 43.41
N ILE A 212 -5.79 6.25 42.46
CA ILE A 212 -5.55 7.53 41.78
C ILE A 212 -6.78 7.97 40.98
N PHE A 213 -7.38 7.07 40.20
CA PHE A 213 -8.62 7.38 39.48
C PHE A 213 -9.79 7.67 40.44
N SER A 214 -9.86 6.96 41.57
CA SER A 214 -10.92 7.16 42.57
C SER A 214 -10.84 8.54 43.21
N GLU A 215 -9.66 8.98 43.59
CA GLU A 215 -9.44 10.33 44.14
C GLU A 215 -9.92 11.41 43.17
N PHE A 216 -9.53 11.30 41.90
CA PHE A 216 -9.95 12.23 40.85
C PHE A 216 -11.47 12.22 40.61
N LEU A 217 -12.07 11.04 40.48
CA LEU A 217 -13.51 10.90 40.21
C LEU A 217 -14.37 11.39 41.38
N VAL A 218 -13.96 11.10 42.62
CA VAL A 218 -14.64 11.62 43.82
C VAL A 218 -14.53 13.14 43.88
N ALA A 219 -13.34 13.70 43.61
CA ALA A 219 -13.14 15.14 43.63
C ALA A 219 -13.97 15.88 42.56
N THR A 220 -14.17 15.25 41.39
CA THR A 220 -14.88 15.87 40.26
C THR A 220 -16.39 15.65 40.31
N THR A 221 -16.84 14.45 40.68
CA THR A 221 -18.27 14.07 40.64
C THR A 221 -18.97 14.07 41.99
N GLY A 222 -18.22 14.18 43.09
CA GLY A 222 -18.75 14.15 44.47
C GLY A 222 -19.31 12.80 44.93
N ARG A 223 -19.13 11.72 44.15
CA ARG A 223 -19.68 10.38 44.42
C ARG A 223 -18.55 9.34 44.57
N PRO A 224 -18.70 8.35 45.47
CA PRO A 224 -17.75 7.24 45.56
C PRO A 224 -17.75 6.43 44.25
N VAL A 225 -16.59 5.89 43.89
CA VAL A 225 -16.44 5.08 42.67
C VAL A 225 -16.80 3.63 42.94
N ASP A 226 -17.64 3.07 42.07
CA ASP A 226 -17.96 1.65 42.07
C ASP A 226 -17.09 0.88 41.06
N TRP A 227 -16.13 0.13 41.58
CA TRP A 227 -15.24 -0.76 40.82
C TRP A 227 -15.80 -2.18 40.66
N SER A 228 -17.07 -2.42 41.00
CA SER A 228 -17.67 -3.73 40.86
C SER A 228 -17.66 -4.20 39.40
N VAL A 229 -17.37 -5.48 39.24
CA VAL A 229 -17.33 -6.18 37.96
C VAL A 229 -18.58 -7.05 37.92
N GLN A 230 -19.49 -6.74 37.00
CA GLN A 230 -20.71 -7.52 36.85
C GLN A 230 -20.38 -8.95 36.35
N PRO A 231 -21.16 -9.98 36.73
CA PRO A 231 -20.94 -11.34 36.24
C PRO A 231 -20.86 -11.37 34.71
N PHE A 232 -19.81 -12.01 34.19
CA PHE A 232 -19.52 -12.16 32.76
C PHE A 232 -19.06 -10.89 32.02
N GLN A 233 -18.95 -9.73 32.69
CA GLN A 233 -18.46 -8.47 32.11
C GLN A 233 -17.07 -8.13 32.65
N PRO A 234 -15.99 -8.10 31.84
CA PRO A 234 -14.66 -7.83 32.38
C PRO A 234 -14.41 -6.37 32.78
N TYR A 235 -15.24 -5.43 32.30
CA TYR A 235 -15.06 -3.99 32.52
C TYR A 235 -15.74 -3.47 33.78
N THR A 236 -15.08 -2.52 34.43
CA THR A 236 -15.67 -1.74 35.54
C THR A 236 -16.57 -0.64 34.98
N LEU A 237 -17.74 -1.03 34.46
CA LEU A 237 -18.64 -0.14 33.68
C LEU A 237 -19.11 1.08 34.47
N ASN A 238 -19.40 0.92 35.77
CA ASN A 238 -19.85 2.03 36.62
C ASN A 238 -18.75 3.09 36.78
N ALA A 239 -17.50 2.67 36.99
CA ALA A 239 -16.34 3.56 37.02
C ALA A 239 -16.09 4.24 35.66
N LEU A 240 -16.26 3.51 34.53
CA LEU A 240 -16.11 4.08 33.18
C LEU A 240 -17.19 5.12 32.87
N GLN A 241 -18.43 4.87 33.28
CA GLN A 241 -19.54 5.82 33.13
C GLN A 241 -19.27 7.10 33.94
N GLN A 242 -18.85 6.97 35.19
CA GLN A 242 -18.50 8.11 36.03
C GLN A 242 -17.31 8.91 35.46
N LEU A 243 -16.35 8.22 34.84
CA LEU A 243 -15.25 8.88 34.12
C LEU A 243 -15.74 9.63 32.89
N SER A 244 -16.65 9.05 32.10
CA SER A 244 -17.27 9.71 30.94
C SER A 244 -18.00 10.98 31.34
N GLU A 245 -18.70 10.96 32.48
CA GLU A 245 -19.39 12.14 33.05
C GLU A 245 -18.37 13.21 33.50
N ALA A 246 -17.30 12.81 34.20
CA ALA A 246 -16.25 13.73 34.66
C ALA A 246 -15.49 14.40 33.49
N LEU A 247 -15.35 13.69 32.37
CA LEU A 247 -14.69 14.18 31.16
C LEU A 247 -15.63 14.97 30.24
N GLU A 248 -16.94 15.01 30.51
CA GLU A 248 -17.97 15.60 29.64
C GLU A 248 -17.88 15.05 28.21
N ASP A 249 -17.83 13.72 28.07
CA ASP A 249 -17.69 13.08 26.76
C ASP A 249 -18.89 13.40 25.84
N PRO A 250 -18.64 13.78 24.56
CA PRO A 250 -19.68 14.27 23.65
C PRO A 250 -20.61 13.17 23.09
N ASP A 251 -20.28 11.88 23.24
CA ASP A 251 -21.06 10.77 22.69
C ASP A 251 -22.09 10.23 23.70
N ALA A 252 -23.23 10.93 23.85
CA ALA A 252 -24.23 10.69 24.91
C ALA A 252 -25.61 10.14 24.47
N THR A 253 -25.80 9.67 23.23
CA THR A 253 -27.15 9.31 22.69
C THR A 253 -27.31 7.85 22.23
N THR A 254 -28.51 7.27 22.31
CA THR A 254 -28.85 5.88 21.93
C THR A 254 -29.81 5.79 20.73
N SER A 255 -29.32 5.14 19.66
CA SER A 255 -29.91 4.27 18.60
C SER A 255 -31.26 4.55 17.88
N GLU A 256 -31.25 4.31 16.56
CA GLU A 256 -32.40 4.03 15.67
C GLU A 256 -32.72 2.51 15.60
N GLU A 257 -33.99 2.14 15.41
CA GLU A 257 -34.52 0.76 15.36
C GLU A 257 -34.54 0.17 13.93
N GLN A 258 -34.27 -1.14 13.80
CA GLN A 258 -34.43 -1.94 12.58
C GLN A 258 -35.33 -3.17 12.85
N PRO A 259 -36.09 -3.68 11.85
CA PRO A 259 -37.02 -4.80 12.04
C PRO A 259 -36.36 -6.18 12.15
N LEU A 260 -36.99 -7.08 12.91
CA LEU A 260 -36.46 -8.40 13.31
C LEU A 260 -36.89 -9.56 12.39
N MET A 261 -36.11 -10.65 12.35
CA MET A 261 -36.38 -11.89 11.58
C MET A 261 -36.03 -13.17 12.36
N GLU A 262 -36.77 -14.26 12.12
CA GLU A 262 -36.57 -15.61 12.68
C GLU A 262 -36.15 -16.59 11.57
N CYS A 263 -34.95 -17.16 11.63
CA CYS A 263 -34.39 -18.06 10.62
C CYS A 263 -34.43 -19.54 11.08
N GLN A 264 -34.79 -20.44 10.15
CA GLN A 264 -34.97 -21.87 10.46
C GLN A 264 -33.82 -22.80 10.02
N GLU A 265 -32.80 -22.29 9.29
CA GLU A 265 -31.68 -23.14 8.84
C GLU A 265 -30.32 -22.42 8.84
N ASN A 266 -29.26 -23.11 9.25
CA ASN A 266 -27.87 -22.59 9.28
C ASN A 266 -27.21 -22.50 7.90
N TRP A 267 -26.12 -21.73 7.80
CA TRP A 267 -25.34 -21.55 6.57
C TRP A 267 -24.56 -22.82 6.18
N LYS A 268 -24.16 -22.90 4.90
CA LYS A 268 -23.53 -24.09 4.30
C LYS A 268 -22.26 -24.54 5.03
N GLY A 269 -21.40 -23.63 5.50
CA GLY A 269 -20.14 -23.98 6.18
C GLY A 269 -20.34 -24.68 7.52
N ALA A 270 -21.41 -24.34 8.26
CA ALA A 270 -21.82 -25.05 9.47
C ALA A 270 -22.40 -26.44 9.18
N ARG A 271 -23.10 -26.64 8.04
CA ARG A 271 -23.61 -27.96 7.63
C ARG A 271 -22.52 -28.93 7.20
N GLU A 272 -21.43 -28.41 6.63
CA GLU A 272 -20.31 -29.22 6.13
C GLU A 272 -19.31 -29.64 7.23
N ASN A 273 -19.35 -29.02 8.42
CA ASN A 273 -18.40 -29.30 9.53
C ASN A 273 -19.11 -29.42 10.90
N PRO A 274 -19.94 -30.46 11.11
CA PRO A 274 -20.77 -30.60 12.31
C PRO A 274 -19.96 -30.81 13.61
N GLU A 275 -18.87 -31.58 13.56
CA GLU A 275 -18.03 -31.86 14.75
C GLU A 275 -17.31 -30.60 15.27
N THR A 276 -16.79 -29.77 14.35
CA THR A 276 -16.14 -28.49 14.69
C THR A 276 -17.15 -27.49 15.25
N LEU A 277 -18.37 -27.48 14.70
CA LEU A 277 -19.46 -26.62 15.19
C LEU A 277 -19.84 -26.97 16.64
N GLU A 278 -19.99 -28.26 16.93
CA GLU A 278 -20.37 -28.74 18.26
C GLU A 278 -19.30 -28.44 19.32
N SER A 279 -18.02 -28.66 18.97
CA SER A 279 -16.89 -28.32 19.83
C SER A 279 -16.84 -26.83 20.21
N LEU A 280 -17.05 -25.94 19.22
CA LEU A 280 -17.04 -24.50 19.45
C LEU A 280 -18.26 -23.99 20.24
N ILE A 281 -19.46 -24.58 20.03
CA ILE A 281 -20.65 -24.28 20.84
C ILE A 281 -20.42 -24.71 22.29
N GLN A 282 -19.82 -25.89 22.50
CA GLN A 282 -19.49 -26.36 23.84
C GLN A 282 -18.47 -25.45 24.53
N GLU A 283 -17.48 -24.96 23.80
CA GLU A 283 -16.53 -23.96 24.31
C GLU A 283 -17.24 -22.65 24.71
N GLU A 284 -18.20 -22.16 23.93
CA GLU A 284 -18.99 -20.97 24.28
C GLU A 284 -19.94 -21.20 25.49
N LEU A 285 -20.46 -22.42 25.66
CA LEU A 285 -21.24 -22.81 26.84
C LEU A 285 -20.37 -22.91 28.10
N ASP A 286 -19.20 -23.54 28.00
CA ASP A 286 -18.25 -23.70 29.11
C ASP A 286 -17.72 -22.33 29.60
N ASN A 287 -17.55 -21.39 28.67
CA ASN A 287 -17.18 -20.00 28.99
C ASN A 287 -18.36 -19.14 29.48
N GLY A 288 -19.59 -19.67 29.47
CA GLY A 288 -20.80 -18.97 29.92
C GLY A 288 -21.28 -17.88 28.96
N TYR A 289 -20.88 -17.90 27.69
CA TYR A 289 -21.28 -16.94 26.67
C TYR A 289 -22.65 -17.26 26.06
N LEU A 290 -23.03 -18.54 26.06
CA LEU A 290 -24.33 -19.04 25.60
C LEU A 290 -25.19 -19.55 26.77
N GLU A 291 -26.50 -19.49 26.59
CA GLU A 291 -27.50 -20.12 27.44
C GLU A 291 -28.43 -20.96 26.56
N GLU A 292 -28.65 -22.22 26.91
CA GLU A 292 -29.68 -23.05 26.27
C GLU A 292 -31.05 -22.63 26.81
N VAL A 293 -31.91 -22.09 25.93
CA VAL A 293 -33.27 -21.65 26.30
C VAL A 293 -34.24 -22.09 25.20
N THR A 294 -35.37 -22.70 25.60
CA THR A 294 -36.39 -23.10 24.64
C THR A 294 -37.09 -21.89 24.01
N LEU A 295 -37.59 -22.01 22.78
CA LEU A 295 -38.29 -20.90 22.11
C LEU A 295 -39.56 -20.45 22.87
N GLU A 296 -40.25 -21.38 23.54
CA GLU A 296 -41.43 -21.06 24.35
C GLU A 296 -41.05 -20.25 25.60
N GLU A 297 -39.97 -20.63 26.27
CA GLU A 297 -39.43 -19.91 27.42
C GLU A 297 -38.89 -18.54 27.02
N ALA A 298 -38.18 -18.45 25.88
CA ALA A 298 -37.66 -17.21 25.34
C ALA A 298 -38.77 -16.18 25.03
N ARG A 299 -39.87 -16.63 24.41
CA ARG A 299 -41.04 -15.78 24.10
C ARG A 299 -41.80 -15.33 25.35
N SER A 300 -41.65 -16.04 26.48
CA SER A 300 -42.21 -15.62 27.77
C SER A 300 -41.29 -14.65 28.53
N ARG A 301 -39.98 -14.77 28.31
CA ARG A 301 -38.92 -14.05 29.03
C ARG A 301 -38.58 -12.70 28.40
N TRP A 302 -38.65 -12.59 27.07
CA TRP A 302 -38.26 -11.39 26.33
C TRP A 302 -39.39 -10.83 25.46
N PRO A 303 -39.50 -9.49 25.34
CA PRO A 303 -40.54 -8.84 24.56
C PRO A 303 -40.43 -9.12 23.06
N GLU A 304 -39.21 -9.30 22.56
CA GLU A 304 -38.92 -9.62 21.16
C GLU A 304 -37.89 -10.76 21.07
N VAL A 305 -38.09 -11.69 20.14
CA VAL A 305 -37.23 -12.86 19.94
C VAL A 305 -36.83 -12.99 18.47
N ALA A 306 -35.53 -13.10 18.20
CA ALA A 306 -34.97 -13.35 16.87
C ALA A 306 -33.95 -14.49 16.93
N VAL A 307 -33.92 -15.31 15.89
CA VAL A 307 -32.98 -16.44 15.75
C VAL A 307 -32.25 -16.32 14.42
N GLY A 308 -30.92 -16.14 14.50
CA GLY A 308 -30.04 -15.99 13.36
C GLY A 308 -29.41 -17.31 12.88
N LYS A 309 -28.74 -17.26 11.73
CA LYS A 309 -28.04 -18.41 11.13
C LYS A 309 -26.58 -18.47 11.56
N LEU A 310 -26.10 -19.66 11.90
CA LEU A 310 -24.69 -19.93 12.21
C LEU A 310 -23.88 -20.32 10.98
N ASN A 311 -22.60 -19.94 10.98
CA ASN A 311 -21.59 -20.42 10.04
C ASN A 311 -20.27 -20.75 10.78
N VAL A 312 -19.46 -21.64 10.21
CA VAL A 312 -18.12 -21.99 10.71
C VAL A 312 -17.09 -21.53 9.68
N VAL A 313 -16.12 -20.73 10.13
CA VAL A 313 -15.03 -20.25 9.28
C VAL A 313 -13.74 -20.97 9.67
N ILE A 314 -13.21 -21.76 8.74
CA ILE A 314 -11.93 -22.48 8.86
C ILE A 314 -10.93 -21.80 7.92
N VAL A 315 -9.88 -21.20 8.49
CA VAL A 315 -8.77 -20.61 7.74
C VAL A 315 -7.53 -21.46 7.99
N PRO A 316 -6.76 -21.84 6.95
CA PRO A 316 -5.49 -22.53 7.14
C PRO A 316 -4.59 -21.76 8.13
N ASP A 317 -4.00 -22.47 9.07
CA ASP A 317 -3.09 -21.93 10.10
C ASP A 317 -3.74 -20.99 11.16
N LYS A 318 -5.08 -21.00 11.29
CA LYS A 318 -5.79 -20.29 12.36
C LYS A 318 -6.82 -21.20 13.04
N ASN A 319 -7.13 -20.90 14.30
CA ASN A 319 -8.23 -21.59 15.00
C ASN A 319 -9.57 -21.33 14.29
N PRO A 320 -10.41 -22.37 14.14
CA PRO A 320 -11.78 -22.25 13.64
C PRO A 320 -12.59 -21.24 14.46
N ARG A 321 -13.58 -20.58 13.83
CA ARG A 321 -14.42 -19.58 14.52
C ARG A 321 -15.89 -19.77 14.19
N LEU A 322 -16.73 -19.57 15.21
CA LEU A 322 -18.18 -19.44 15.08
C LEU A 322 -18.54 -18.04 14.61
N THR A 323 -19.43 -17.90 13.63
CA THR A 323 -19.87 -16.59 13.09
C THR A 323 -21.38 -16.56 12.90
N VAL A 324 -22.05 -15.49 13.34
CA VAL A 324 -23.51 -15.29 13.21
C VAL A 324 -23.80 -14.16 12.21
N ASP A 325 -24.28 -14.48 11.00
CA ASP A 325 -24.45 -13.52 9.87
C ASP A 325 -23.24 -12.58 9.59
N GLU A 326 -23.30 -11.75 8.54
CA GLU A 326 -22.16 -10.97 8.05
C GLU A 326 -21.74 -9.83 9.01
N THR A 327 -20.66 -9.96 9.81
CA THR A 327 -19.79 -8.84 10.28
C THR A 327 -18.38 -9.28 10.82
N ILE A 328 -17.69 -8.36 11.55
CA ILE A 328 -16.23 -8.08 11.70
C ILE A 328 -15.76 -8.29 13.18
N SER A 329 -14.44 -8.40 13.43
CA SER A 329 -13.77 -9.30 14.41
C SER A 329 -13.43 -8.78 15.82
N GLY A 330 -13.30 -9.70 16.81
CA GLY A 330 -12.17 -9.72 17.75
C GLY A 330 -12.39 -9.42 19.24
N VAL A 331 -13.41 -8.63 19.61
CA VAL A 331 -13.52 -8.00 20.96
C VAL A 331 -14.89 -8.16 21.61
N ASN A 332 -15.83 -8.73 20.87
CA ASN A 332 -17.25 -8.74 21.21
C ASN A 332 -17.60 -9.47 22.53
N PRO A 333 -16.89 -10.53 22.98
CA PRO A 333 -17.20 -11.18 24.26
C PRO A 333 -17.04 -10.29 25.50
N ALA A 334 -16.40 -9.13 25.38
CA ALA A 334 -16.23 -8.16 26.46
C ALA A 334 -17.36 -7.11 26.55
N CYS A 335 -18.37 -7.20 25.68
CA CYS A 335 -19.56 -6.34 25.67
C CYS A 335 -20.82 -7.17 25.90
N HIS A 336 -21.68 -6.78 26.83
CA HIS A 336 -22.94 -7.48 27.09
C HIS A 336 -24.10 -7.02 26.24
N ILE A 337 -25.00 -7.97 25.97
CA ILE A 337 -26.36 -7.68 25.51
C ILE A 337 -27.23 -7.45 26.76
N PRO A 338 -27.88 -6.28 26.89
CA PRO A 338 -28.84 -6.02 27.96
C PRO A 338 -29.87 -7.14 28.04
N GLU A 339 -30.28 -7.56 29.25
CA GLU A 339 -31.15 -8.74 29.40
C GLU A 339 -32.44 -8.63 28.58
N ARG A 340 -33.05 -7.45 28.51
CA ARG A 340 -34.24 -7.18 27.69
C ARG A 340 -34.05 -7.44 26.18
N ASP A 341 -32.80 -7.36 25.68
CA ASP A 341 -32.45 -7.42 24.26
C ASP A 341 -31.83 -8.78 23.89
N ARG A 342 -31.60 -9.68 24.86
CA ARG A 342 -31.02 -11.01 24.63
C ARG A 342 -31.90 -11.92 23.79
N GLY A 343 -33.21 -11.69 23.77
CA GLY A 343 -34.12 -12.41 22.88
C GLY A 343 -33.74 -12.26 21.41
N LEU A 344 -32.98 -11.24 21.03
CA LEU A 344 -32.60 -10.95 19.65
C LEU A 344 -31.34 -11.68 19.16
N SER A 345 -30.65 -12.42 20.04
CA SER A 345 -29.37 -13.07 19.76
C SER A 345 -29.48 -14.60 19.73
N GLY A 346 -30.64 -15.13 19.36
CA GLY A 346 -30.88 -16.57 19.30
C GLY A 346 -30.10 -17.24 18.16
N ILE A 347 -29.64 -18.46 18.39
CA ILE A 347 -29.06 -19.35 17.39
C ILE A 347 -29.63 -20.77 17.58
N THR A 348 -29.74 -21.52 16.48
CA THR A 348 -30.19 -22.92 16.53
C THR A 348 -29.06 -23.86 16.12
N CYS A 349 -28.78 -24.87 16.94
CA CYS A 349 -27.85 -25.95 16.62
C CYS A 349 -28.46 -27.30 17.03
N ASN A 350 -28.47 -28.28 16.13
CA ASN A 350 -28.97 -29.64 16.38
C ASN A 350 -30.36 -29.73 17.04
N GLY A 351 -31.29 -28.84 16.66
CA GLY A 351 -32.65 -28.82 17.20
C GLY A 351 -32.79 -28.17 18.58
N LYS A 352 -31.70 -27.63 19.14
CA LYS A 352 -31.68 -26.82 20.36
C LYS A 352 -31.49 -25.36 20.03
N THR A 353 -32.06 -24.49 20.85
CA THR A 353 -31.95 -23.04 20.73
C THR A 353 -31.08 -22.50 21.85
N TYR A 354 -30.14 -21.64 21.48
CA TYR A 354 -29.22 -20.98 22.41
C TYR A 354 -29.31 -19.47 22.23
N PHE A 355 -29.10 -18.71 23.29
CA PHE A 355 -29.09 -17.25 23.26
C PHE A 355 -27.77 -16.72 23.82
N TYR A 356 -27.21 -15.72 23.15
CA TYR A 356 -25.97 -15.11 23.59
C TYR A 356 -26.19 -14.15 24.76
N ARG A 357 -25.33 -14.25 25.78
CA ARG A 357 -25.24 -13.32 26.92
C ARG A 357 -24.29 -12.15 26.63
N VAL A 358 -23.33 -12.36 25.74
CA VAL A 358 -22.32 -11.38 25.29
C VAL A 358 -22.53 -11.08 23.81
N MET A 359 -21.99 -9.97 23.32
CA MET A 359 -22.07 -9.64 21.89
C MET A 359 -21.35 -10.72 21.08
N PRO A 360 -22.04 -11.45 20.17
CA PRO A 360 -21.41 -12.48 19.37
C PRO A 360 -20.64 -11.87 18.19
N PHE A 361 -19.77 -12.67 17.60
CA PHE A 361 -19.09 -12.34 16.34
C PHE A 361 -20.07 -12.50 15.17
N GLY A 362 -20.19 -11.45 14.34
CA GLY A 362 -21.07 -11.44 13.17
C GLY A 362 -22.37 -10.63 13.34
N MET A 363 -22.79 -10.31 14.56
CA MET A 363 -23.97 -9.47 14.79
C MET A 363 -23.69 -7.98 14.51
N SER A 364 -24.56 -7.34 13.72
CA SER A 364 -24.40 -5.96 13.24
C SER A 364 -24.26 -4.92 14.35
N CYS A 365 -24.99 -5.08 15.45
CA CYS A 365 -24.91 -4.18 16.59
C CYS A 365 -23.64 -4.39 17.46
N SER A 366 -22.98 -5.55 17.39
CA SER A 366 -21.72 -5.79 18.13
C SER A 366 -20.64 -4.79 17.73
N ALA A 367 -20.49 -4.55 16.42
CA ALA A 367 -19.53 -3.59 15.90
C ALA A 367 -19.87 -2.15 16.33
N TYR A 368 -21.16 -1.79 16.33
CA TYR A 368 -21.63 -0.47 16.76
C TYR A 368 -21.29 -0.20 18.24
N TRP A 369 -21.65 -1.11 19.14
CA TRP A 369 -21.41 -0.92 20.58
C TRP A 369 -19.92 -0.93 20.92
N TRP A 370 -19.14 -1.80 20.30
CA TRP A 370 -17.68 -1.80 20.46
C TRP A 370 -17.09 -0.48 19.98
N GLN A 371 -17.44 0.01 18.78
CA GLN A 371 -16.90 1.25 18.23
C GLN A 371 -17.13 2.47 19.13
N ARG A 372 -18.28 2.53 19.82
CA ARG A 372 -18.56 3.61 20.78
C ARG A 372 -17.69 3.54 22.02
N LEU A 373 -17.59 2.34 22.61
CA LEU A 373 -16.76 2.11 23.78
C LEU A 373 -15.27 2.34 23.48
N SER A 374 -14.79 1.82 22.35
CA SER A 374 -13.42 2.07 21.89
C SER A 374 -13.18 3.54 21.55
N GLY A 375 -14.19 4.23 21.02
CA GLY A 375 -14.13 5.66 20.76
C GLY A 375 -13.95 6.47 22.05
N PHE A 376 -14.68 6.11 23.11
CA PHE A 376 -14.49 6.70 24.43
C PHE A 376 -13.08 6.43 24.99
N PHE A 377 -12.57 5.20 24.86
CA PHE A 377 -11.20 4.87 25.27
C PHE A 377 -10.17 5.72 24.53
N MET A 378 -10.30 5.84 23.20
CA MET A 378 -9.42 6.66 22.38
C MET A 378 -9.39 8.13 22.81
N ARG A 379 -10.57 8.75 22.97
CA ARG A 379 -10.67 10.15 23.45
C ARG A 379 -10.06 10.34 24.83
N THR A 380 -10.30 9.38 25.74
CA THR A 380 -9.72 9.37 27.08
C THR A 380 -8.20 9.19 27.03
N TRP A 381 -7.68 8.31 26.19
CA TRP A 381 -6.25 8.06 26.04
C TRP A 381 -5.52 9.25 25.42
N HIS A 382 -6.14 9.97 24.49
CA HIS A 382 -5.56 11.20 23.97
C HIS A 382 -5.36 12.23 25.10
N LEU A 383 -6.35 12.39 25.99
CA LEU A 383 -6.25 13.25 27.17
C LEU A 383 -5.25 12.72 28.22
N LEU A 384 -5.14 11.40 28.34
CA LEU A 384 -4.20 10.76 29.26
C LEU A 384 -2.74 10.85 28.78
N VAL A 385 -2.50 10.93 27.48
CA VAL A 385 -1.15 11.13 26.92
C VAL A 385 -0.81 12.61 26.90
N PHE A 386 -1.68 13.45 26.33
CA PHE A 386 -1.55 14.92 26.27
C PHE A 386 -0.20 15.46 25.76
N LEU A 387 0.52 14.66 24.99
CA LEU A 387 1.76 15.02 24.30
C LEU A 387 1.53 14.97 22.78
N ALA A 388 2.48 15.45 21.97
CA ALA A 388 2.40 15.27 20.53
C ALA A 388 2.48 13.77 20.17
N HIS A 389 1.42 13.22 19.57
CA HIS A 389 1.34 11.81 19.20
C HIS A 389 0.34 11.58 18.05
N PHE A 390 0.47 10.43 17.41
CA PHE A 390 -0.54 9.82 16.53
C PHE A 390 -1.10 8.59 17.24
N MET A 391 -2.42 8.47 17.31
CA MET A 391 -3.08 7.27 17.82
C MET A 391 -4.31 6.95 16.98
N SER A 392 -4.53 5.68 16.68
CA SER A 392 -5.71 5.24 15.94
C SER A 392 -6.09 3.82 16.34
N MET A 393 -7.39 3.52 16.30
CA MET A 393 -7.90 2.18 16.51
C MET A 393 -8.74 1.74 15.32
N TYR A 394 -8.41 0.59 14.76
CA TYR A 394 -9.23 -0.05 13.73
C TYR A 394 -9.81 -1.35 14.29
N VAL A 395 -11.09 -1.31 14.66
CA VAL A 395 -11.76 -2.43 15.35
C VAL A 395 -11.03 -2.76 16.67
N ASP A 396 -10.29 -3.86 16.77
CA ASP A 396 -9.45 -4.24 17.92
C ASP A 396 -7.99 -3.78 17.82
N ASP A 397 -7.52 -3.40 16.64
CA ASP A 397 -6.11 -3.09 16.41
C ASP A 397 -5.79 -1.62 16.73
N LEU A 398 -5.21 -1.39 17.91
CA LEU A 398 -4.70 -0.09 18.36
C LEU A 398 -3.27 0.17 17.85
N ILE A 399 -3.01 1.39 17.41
CA ILE A 399 -1.66 1.89 17.14
C ILE A 399 -1.41 3.22 17.85
N LEU A 400 -0.24 3.34 18.49
CA LEU A 400 0.28 4.57 19.09
C LEU A 400 1.66 4.83 18.48
N ALA A 401 1.85 6.01 17.88
CA ALA A 401 3.11 6.46 17.32
C ALA A 401 3.45 7.86 17.85
N MET A 402 4.64 8.04 18.42
CA MET A 402 5.09 9.32 18.96
C MET A 402 6.61 9.36 19.04
N ALA A 403 7.18 10.47 19.50
CA ALA A 403 8.62 10.59 19.73
C ALA A 403 9.11 9.50 20.69
N SER A 404 10.20 8.82 20.33
CA SER A 404 10.71 7.63 21.05
C SER A 404 11.05 7.90 22.52
N GLY A 405 11.38 9.14 22.88
CA GLY A 405 11.69 9.52 24.26
C GLY A 405 10.51 9.43 25.22
N ALA A 406 9.27 9.54 24.73
CA ALA A 406 8.06 9.50 25.54
C ALA A 406 7.20 8.24 25.31
N LEU A 407 7.53 7.43 24.29
CA LEU A 407 6.73 6.28 23.87
C LEU A 407 6.48 5.28 25.00
N ASP A 408 7.52 4.86 25.72
CA ASP A 408 7.39 3.80 26.72
C ASP A 408 6.53 4.22 27.91
N ILE A 409 6.69 5.47 28.38
CA ILE A 409 5.90 5.97 29.50
C ILE A 409 4.45 6.21 29.08
N SER A 410 4.21 6.72 27.87
CA SER A 410 2.86 6.86 27.33
C SER A 410 2.18 5.51 27.11
N ALA A 411 2.89 4.51 26.60
CA ALA A 411 2.38 3.14 26.52
C ALA A 411 2.04 2.59 27.92
N CYS A 412 2.90 2.82 28.92
CA CYS A 412 2.60 2.42 30.30
C CYS A 412 1.37 3.11 30.88
N LEU A 413 1.11 4.39 30.54
CA LEU A 413 -0.11 5.10 30.96
C LEU A 413 -1.37 4.43 30.38
N LEU A 414 -1.35 4.09 29.10
CA LEU A 414 -2.45 3.36 28.44
C LEU A 414 -2.66 1.97 29.06
N LEU A 415 -1.57 1.24 29.34
CA LEU A 415 -1.62 -0.08 29.96
C LEU A 415 -2.11 -0.02 31.42
N ALA A 416 -1.72 1.00 32.17
CA ALA A 416 -2.18 1.21 33.54
C ALA A 416 -3.68 1.55 33.57
N PHE A 417 -4.15 2.39 32.64
CA PHE A 417 -5.57 2.62 32.43
C PHE A 417 -6.29 1.32 32.07
N ALA A 418 -5.79 0.59 31.07
CA ALA A 418 -6.39 -0.67 30.65
C ALA A 418 -6.50 -1.67 31.81
N ALA A 419 -5.46 -1.81 32.62
CA ALA A 419 -5.46 -2.69 33.78
C ALA A 419 -6.41 -2.22 34.88
N ALA A 420 -6.48 -0.92 35.17
CA ALA A 420 -7.38 -0.36 36.18
C ALA A 420 -8.86 -0.61 35.87
N PHE A 421 -9.25 -0.43 34.59
CA PHE A 421 -10.64 -0.53 34.14
C PHE A 421 -11.02 -1.92 33.58
N GLY A 422 -10.11 -2.90 33.64
CA GLY A 422 -10.37 -4.29 33.22
C GLY A 422 -10.35 -4.52 31.72
N ILE A 423 -9.72 -3.62 30.94
CA ILE A 423 -9.54 -3.77 29.50
C ILE A 423 -8.56 -4.92 29.22
N ARG A 424 -9.06 -6.01 28.63
CA ARG A 424 -8.25 -7.18 28.30
C ARG A 424 -7.42 -6.93 27.04
N LEU A 425 -6.12 -7.19 27.14
CA LEU A 425 -5.18 -7.07 26.05
C LEU A 425 -4.56 -8.45 25.75
N SER A 426 -4.26 -8.68 24.48
CA SER A 426 -3.50 -9.87 24.06
C SER A 426 -2.00 -9.60 24.22
N TRP A 427 -1.45 -9.85 25.41
CA TRP A 427 -0.03 -9.66 25.72
C TRP A 427 0.97 -10.21 24.68
N PRO A 428 0.84 -11.46 24.16
CA PRO A 428 1.76 -11.97 23.15
C PRO A 428 1.65 -11.27 21.78
N LYS A 429 0.59 -10.49 21.55
CA LYS A 429 0.44 -9.65 20.34
C LYS A 429 0.90 -8.21 20.56
N LEU A 430 1.16 -7.81 21.81
CA LEU A 430 1.62 -6.46 22.11
C LEU A 430 2.99 -6.24 21.47
N GLN A 431 3.10 -5.19 20.67
CA GLN A 431 4.35 -4.82 20.02
C GLN A 431 4.75 -3.41 20.48
N LEU A 432 5.95 -3.30 21.04
CA LEU A 432 6.60 -2.03 21.32
C LEU A 432 7.80 -1.92 20.39
N GLN A 433 7.67 -1.08 19.37
CA GLN A 433 8.66 -0.97 18.29
C GLN A 433 9.31 0.40 18.30
N LEU A 434 10.57 0.46 18.75
CA LEU A 434 11.38 1.68 18.70
C LEU A 434 12.00 1.80 17.30
N GLY A 435 11.37 2.58 16.42
CA GLY A 435 11.96 2.97 15.14
C GLY A 435 12.09 1.86 14.09
N SER A 436 11.37 0.74 14.24
CA SER A 436 11.26 -0.36 13.26
C SER A 436 9.91 -0.36 12.53
N ASP A 437 9.83 -1.16 11.46
CA ASP A 437 8.64 -1.33 10.64
C ASP A 437 7.50 -2.01 11.43
N CYS A 438 6.42 -1.27 11.71
CA CYS A 438 5.24 -1.78 12.40
C CYS A 438 4.26 -2.41 11.39
N LEU A 439 3.73 -3.61 11.68
CA LEU A 439 2.64 -4.18 10.89
C LEU A 439 1.30 -3.81 11.54
N TRP A 440 0.50 -3.00 10.86
CA TRP A 440 -0.83 -2.59 11.33
C TRP A 440 -1.84 -2.74 10.19
N ILE A 441 -3.00 -3.33 10.48
CA ILE A 441 -4.09 -3.62 9.52
C ILE A 441 -3.62 -4.24 8.18
N GLY A 442 -2.53 -5.01 8.24
CA GLY A 442 -1.93 -5.68 7.10
C GLY A 442 -1.03 -4.82 6.20
N TRP A 443 -0.68 -3.60 6.63
CA TRP A 443 0.31 -2.70 6.02
C TRP A 443 1.56 -2.59 6.92
N GLN A 444 2.72 -2.47 6.30
CA GLN A 444 3.99 -2.29 7.00
C GLN A 444 4.36 -0.81 7.01
N LEU A 445 4.28 -0.19 8.19
CA LEU A 445 4.46 1.24 8.46
C LEU A 445 5.86 1.49 8.99
N SER A 446 6.65 2.27 8.26
CA SER A 446 7.94 2.77 8.68
C SER A 446 7.80 4.26 9.03
N TYR A 447 7.49 4.55 10.29
CA TYR A 447 7.39 5.94 10.80
C TYR A 447 8.68 6.72 10.63
N ARG A 448 9.82 6.04 10.79
CA ARG A 448 11.14 6.67 10.69
C ARG A 448 11.48 7.12 9.28
N ALA A 449 11.23 6.28 8.28
CA ALA A 449 11.38 6.65 6.88
C ALA A 449 10.17 7.43 6.32
N GLY A 450 9.09 7.61 7.10
CA GLY A 450 7.84 8.20 6.63
C GLY A 450 7.19 7.43 5.48
N THR A 451 7.24 6.09 5.49
CA THR A 451 6.73 5.26 4.37
C THR A 451 5.80 4.13 4.82
N VAL A 452 4.89 3.74 3.94
CA VAL A 452 4.03 2.55 4.07
C VAL A 452 4.32 1.58 2.93
N ARG A 453 4.28 0.28 3.24
CA ARG A 453 4.65 -0.80 2.33
C ARG A 453 3.66 -1.96 2.42
N VAL A 454 3.54 -2.69 1.32
CA VAL A 454 2.89 -4.00 1.33
C VAL A 454 3.85 -5.03 1.92
N PRO A 455 3.44 -5.84 2.91
CA PRO A 455 4.28 -6.89 3.48
C PRO A 455 4.82 -7.85 2.42
N GLN A 456 6.09 -8.26 2.58
CA GLN A 456 6.78 -9.14 1.62
C GLN A 456 6.00 -10.41 1.28
N SER A 457 5.39 -11.06 2.27
CA SER A 457 4.57 -12.27 2.08
C SER A 457 3.39 -12.05 1.14
N LYS A 458 2.75 -10.87 1.17
CA LYS A 458 1.66 -10.52 0.25
C LYS A 458 2.18 -10.24 -1.16
N ARG A 459 3.39 -9.67 -1.29
CA ARG A 459 4.03 -9.43 -2.59
C ARG A 459 4.42 -10.74 -3.27
N GLU A 460 4.98 -11.68 -2.51
CA GLU A 460 5.31 -13.03 -2.99
C GLU A 460 4.04 -13.79 -3.41
N LYS A 461 2.98 -13.70 -2.60
CA LYS A 461 1.66 -14.26 -2.95
C LYS A 461 1.12 -13.67 -4.26
N LEU A 462 1.16 -12.35 -4.42
CA LEU A 462 0.71 -11.70 -5.66
C LEU A 462 1.55 -12.18 -6.84
N ARG A 463 2.88 -12.18 -6.72
CA ARG A 463 3.78 -12.66 -7.78
C ARG A 463 3.48 -14.10 -8.19
N GLY A 464 3.21 -14.99 -7.23
CA GLY A 464 2.80 -16.37 -7.47
C GLY A 464 1.48 -16.49 -8.25
N LEU A 465 0.52 -15.60 -7.99
CA LEU A 465 -0.75 -15.55 -8.73
C LEU A 465 -0.59 -14.95 -10.14
N LEU A 466 0.29 -13.95 -10.30
CA LEU A 466 0.48 -13.26 -11.58
C LEU A 466 1.28 -14.06 -12.60
N ASN A 467 2.26 -14.85 -12.15
CA ASN A 467 3.12 -15.65 -13.02
C ASN A 467 2.32 -16.52 -14.03
N PRO A 468 1.35 -17.36 -13.60
CA PRO A 468 0.52 -18.13 -14.54
C PRO A 468 -0.42 -17.28 -15.40
N LEU A 469 -0.80 -16.07 -14.97
CA LEU A 469 -1.68 -15.18 -15.75
C LEU A 469 -0.97 -14.51 -16.93
N LEU A 470 0.34 -14.29 -16.82
CA LEU A 470 1.14 -13.64 -17.86
C LEU A 470 1.52 -14.59 -19.01
N VAL A 471 1.40 -15.90 -18.80
CA VAL A 471 1.61 -16.91 -19.85
C VAL A 471 0.63 -16.70 -21.02
N ALA A 472 1.07 -17.00 -22.25
CA ALA A 472 0.22 -16.90 -23.43
C ALA A 472 -0.88 -17.99 -23.39
N GLY A 473 -2.15 -17.60 -23.54
CA GLY A 473 -3.27 -18.54 -23.66
C GLY A 473 -4.47 -18.22 -22.76
N PRO A 474 -5.46 -19.14 -22.69
CA PRO A 474 -6.59 -19.06 -21.77
C PRO A 474 -6.14 -19.25 -20.31
N VAL A 475 -6.72 -18.47 -19.41
CA VAL A 475 -6.42 -18.49 -17.97
C VAL A 475 -7.65 -18.89 -17.17
N GLU A 476 -7.45 -19.52 -16.01
CA GLU A 476 -8.55 -19.94 -15.15
C GLU A 476 -9.23 -18.74 -14.47
N LEU A 477 -10.56 -18.69 -14.52
CA LEU A 477 -11.37 -17.61 -13.93
C LEU A 477 -11.07 -17.41 -12.43
N LYS A 478 -10.97 -18.52 -11.69
CA LYS A 478 -10.68 -18.51 -10.24
C LYS A 478 -9.35 -17.83 -9.92
N LEU A 479 -8.34 -18.03 -10.76
CA LEU A 479 -7.02 -17.42 -10.61
C LEU A 479 -7.08 -15.91 -10.84
N ILE A 480 -7.82 -15.46 -11.87
CA ILE A 480 -8.04 -14.01 -12.09
C ILE A 480 -8.77 -13.39 -10.91
N GLN A 481 -9.82 -14.03 -10.39
CA GLN A 481 -10.59 -13.53 -9.24
C GLN A 481 -9.72 -13.41 -7.97
N GLN A 482 -8.85 -14.38 -7.71
CA GLN A 482 -7.91 -14.34 -6.59
C GLN A 482 -6.89 -13.19 -6.73
N ALA A 483 -6.30 -13.04 -7.92
CA ALA A 483 -5.38 -11.94 -8.21
C ALA A 483 -6.09 -10.58 -8.08
N LEU A 484 -7.29 -10.45 -8.66
CA LEU A 484 -8.10 -9.23 -8.63
C LEU A 484 -8.48 -8.83 -7.21
N GLY A 485 -8.86 -9.78 -6.34
CA GLY A 485 -9.16 -9.48 -4.93
C GLY A 485 -7.94 -8.93 -4.18
N LEU A 486 -6.75 -9.48 -4.43
CA LEU A 486 -5.52 -8.98 -3.82
C LEU A 486 -5.12 -7.60 -4.38
N LEU A 487 -5.29 -7.39 -5.69
CA LEU A 487 -5.05 -6.09 -6.34
C LEU A 487 -6.01 -5.00 -5.88
N GLN A 488 -7.28 -5.32 -5.62
CA GLN A 488 -8.24 -4.39 -5.02
C GLN A 488 -7.78 -3.91 -3.63
N TRP A 489 -7.23 -4.81 -2.83
CA TRP A 489 -6.66 -4.45 -1.53
C TRP A 489 -5.41 -3.59 -1.68
N ILE A 490 -4.48 -3.94 -2.58
CA ILE A 490 -3.25 -3.17 -2.82
C ILE A 490 -3.53 -1.77 -3.39
N THR A 491 -4.51 -1.64 -4.28
CA THR A 491 -4.92 -0.35 -4.88
C THR A 491 -5.66 0.59 -3.91
N GLN A 492 -5.89 0.18 -2.66
CA GLN A 492 -6.26 1.13 -1.59
C GLN A 492 -5.13 2.14 -1.32
N LEU A 493 -3.89 1.67 -1.45
CA LEU A 493 -2.70 2.48 -1.32
C LEU A 493 -2.40 3.24 -2.63
N HIS A 494 -2.47 2.53 -3.75
CA HIS A 494 -2.24 3.07 -5.10
C HIS A 494 -3.56 3.38 -5.81
N LYS A 495 -4.21 4.48 -5.39
CA LYS A 495 -5.58 4.84 -5.81
C LYS A 495 -5.68 5.11 -7.31
N GLU A 496 -4.61 5.60 -7.90
CA GLU A 496 -4.46 5.95 -9.32
C GLU A 496 -4.65 4.72 -10.23
N LEU A 497 -4.29 3.52 -9.74
CA LEU A 497 -4.40 2.27 -10.48
C LEU A 497 -5.74 1.54 -10.28
N ARG A 498 -6.53 1.95 -9.29
CA ARG A 498 -7.81 1.30 -8.98
C ARG A 498 -8.79 1.27 -10.17
N PRO A 499 -8.97 2.37 -10.94
CA PRO A 499 -9.88 2.37 -12.09
C PRO A 499 -9.48 1.35 -13.17
N TRP A 500 -8.19 1.03 -13.29
CA TRP A 500 -7.65 0.12 -14.31
C TRP A 500 -7.96 -1.35 -14.06
N LEU A 501 -8.37 -1.70 -12.84
CA LEU A 501 -8.92 -3.02 -12.52
C LEU A 501 -10.20 -3.31 -13.32
N SER A 502 -10.90 -2.28 -13.82
CA SER A 502 -12.06 -2.44 -14.72
C SER A 502 -11.76 -3.29 -15.96
N SER A 503 -10.53 -3.24 -16.49
CA SER A 503 -10.11 -4.08 -17.61
C SER A 503 -10.16 -5.58 -17.27
N LEU A 504 -9.79 -5.95 -16.04
CA LEU A 504 -9.86 -7.32 -15.57
C LEU A 504 -11.32 -7.76 -15.35
N TYR A 505 -12.18 -6.87 -14.86
CA TYR A 505 -13.61 -7.16 -14.74
C TYR A 505 -14.26 -7.37 -16.11
N ASP A 506 -13.89 -6.56 -17.11
CA ASP A 506 -14.36 -6.73 -18.49
C ASP A 506 -13.91 -8.09 -19.06
N ASP A 507 -12.65 -8.47 -18.87
CA ASP A 507 -12.13 -9.80 -19.27
C ASP A 507 -12.85 -10.96 -18.55
N ILE A 508 -13.19 -10.80 -17.26
CA ILE A 508 -13.98 -11.78 -16.49
C ILE A 508 -15.40 -11.90 -17.06
N SER A 509 -16.00 -10.79 -17.49
CA SER A 509 -17.36 -10.75 -18.02
C SER A 509 -17.49 -11.32 -19.44
N ARG A 510 -16.35 -11.51 -20.15
CA ARG A 510 -16.29 -12.00 -21.53
C ARG A 510 -15.86 -13.46 -21.59
N PRO A 511 -16.80 -14.43 -21.48
CA PRO A 511 -16.46 -15.84 -21.65
C PRO A 511 -15.95 -16.13 -23.07
N PRO A 512 -15.04 -17.10 -23.23
CA PRO A 512 -14.54 -17.49 -24.53
C PRO A 512 -15.66 -18.09 -25.38
N GLY A 513 -15.66 -17.77 -26.68
CA GLY A 513 -16.58 -18.39 -27.63
C GLY A 513 -16.14 -19.81 -27.98
N THR A 514 -16.90 -20.80 -27.52
CA THR A 514 -16.72 -22.23 -27.80
C THR A 514 -17.49 -22.63 -29.06
N SER A 515 -16.94 -23.55 -29.85
CA SER A 515 -17.57 -24.00 -31.10
C SER A 515 -18.61 -25.09 -30.83
N PHE A 516 -19.85 -24.84 -31.25
CA PHE A 516 -20.94 -25.81 -31.30
C PHE A 516 -21.36 -26.05 -32.75
N SER A 517 -21.98 -27.18 -33.04
CA SER A 517 -22.53 -27.46 -34.37
C SER A 517 -24.01 -27.81 -34.30
N ILE A 518 -24.77 -27.34 -35.28
CA ILE A 518 -26.18 -27.70 -35.45
C ILE A 518 -26.43 -28.17 -36.89
N GLU A 519 -27.42 -29.06 -37.03
CA GLU A 519 -27.88 -29.53 -38.32
C GLU A 519 -28.61 -28.41 -39.09
N PRO A 520 -28.38 -28.23 -40.41
CA PRO A 520 -28.98 -27.15 -41.18
C PRO A 520 -30.52 -27.14 -41.16
N SER A 521 -31.13 -28.33 -41.12
CA SER A 521 -32.60 -28.50 -41.01
C SER A 521 -33.18 -27.89 -39.75
N ARG A 522 -32.39 -27.79 -38.68
CA ARG A 522 -32.80 -27.26 -37.37
C ARG A 522 -32.43 -25.79 -37.19
N TRP A 523 -31.77 -25.15 -38.15
CA TRP A 523 -31.38 -23.73 -38.07
C TRP A 523 -32.59 -22.80 -37.87
N GLY A 524 -33.70 -23.08 -38.54
CA GLY A 524 -34.94 -22.29 -38.40
C GLY A 524 -35.53 -22.31 -36.98
N SER A 525 -35.19 -23.33 -36.17
CA SER A 525 -35.69 -23.49 -34.79
C SER A 525 -34.86 -22.76 -33.73
N LEU A 526 -33.80 -22.04 -34.11
CA LEU A 526 -32.93 -21.31 -33.18
C LEU A 526 -33.54 -20.01 -32.65
N ALA A 527 -34.25 -19.26 -33.50
CA ALA A 527 -34.77 -17.94 -33.14
C ALA A 527 -35.71 -17.94 -31.92
N PRO A 528 -36.64 -18.92 -31.76
CA PRO A 528 -37.49 -19.03 -30.56
C PRO A 528 -36.71 -19.38 -29.27
N CYS A 529 -35.55 -20.04 -29.39
CA CYS A 529 -34.72 -20.41 -28.25
C CYS A 529 -33.83 -19.26 -27.75
N LEU A 530 -33.83 -18.11 -28.43
CA LEU A 530 -32.98 -16.96 -28.12
C LEU A 530 -33.81 -15.78 -27.57
N SER A 531 -33.23 -15.03 -26.63
CA SER A 531 -33.69 -13.71 -26.23
C SER A 531 -33.33 -12.64 -27.26
N GLU A 532 -33.84 -11.42 -27.12
CA GLU A 532 -33.44 -10.28 -27.98
C GLU A 532 -31.94 -9.95 -27.87
N ALA A 533 -31.30 -10.28 -26.74
CA ALA A 533 -29.86 -10.12 -26.53
C ALA A 533 -29.03 -11.29 -27.08
N MET A 534 -29.62 -12.17 -27.88
CA MET A 534 -28.98 -13.37 -28.45
C MET A 534 -28.51 -14.38 -27.38
N VAL A 535 -29.20 -14.44 -26.24
CA VAL A 535 -28.94 -15.39 -25.15
C VAL A 535 -29.91 -16.57 -25.24
N PHE A 536 -29.40 -17.80 -25.13
CA PHE A 536 -30.23 -19.00 -25.13
C PHE A 536 -31.10 -19.06 -23.88
N ILE A 537 -32.42 -18.95 -24.03
CA ILE A 537 -33.42 -19.08 -22.95
C ILE A 537 -33.92 -20.52 -22.82
N SER A 538 -33.74 -21.34 -23.86
CA SER A 538 -34.03 -22.77 -23.87
C SER A 538 -33.00 -23.49 -24.74
N THR A 539 -32.80 -24.78 -24.49
CA THR A 539 -31.83 -25.59 -25.26
C THR A 539 -32.43 -26.01 -26.60
N PRO A 540 -31.78 -25.66 -27.74
CA PRO A 540 -32.24 -26.09 -29.06
C PRO A 540 -32.20 -27.61 -29.21
N ALA A 541 -33.23 -28.20 -29.84
CA ALA A 541 -33.39 -29.64 -29.96
C ALA A 541 -32.19 -30.31 -30.68
N GLY A 542 -31.59 -31.32 -30.03
CA GLY A 542 -30.44 -32.05 -30.57
C GLY A 542 -29.09 -31.35 -30.39
N THR A 543 -29.03 -30.35 -29.52
CA THR A 543 -27.79 -29.68 -29.10
C THR A 543 -27.62 -29.80 -27.59
N ALA A 544 -26.38 -29.68 -27.10
CA ALA A 544 -26.05 -29.62 -25.67
C ALA A 544 -25.68 -28.18 -25.27
N ILE A 545 -26.35 -27.17 -25.85
CA ILE A 545 -26.05 -25.76 -25.60
C ILE A 545 -26.58 -25.38 -24.21
N PRO A 546 -25.73 -24.86 -23.29
CA PRO A 546 -26.18 -24.44 -21.98
C PRO A 546 -27.11 -23.21 -22.06
N VAL A 547 -28.22 -23.26 -21.33
CA VAL A 547 -29.12 -22.11 -21.15
C VAL A 547 -28.37 -20.98 -20.44
N GLY A 548 -28.59 -19.73 -20.87
CA GLY A 548 -27.84 -18.55 -20.43
C GLY A 548 -26.59 -18.24 -21.26
N SER A 549 -26.21 -19.12 -22.20
CA SER A 549 -25.09 -18.85 -23.12
C SER A 549 -25.48 -17.83 -24.20
N LYS A 550 -24.52 -17.06 -24.70
CA LYS A 550 -24.74 -16.07 -25.76
C LYS A 550 -24.24 -16.56 -27.12
N LEU A 551 -25.08 -16.49 -28.16
CA LEU A 551 -24.67 -16.75 -29.54
C LEU A 551 -23.88 -15.55 -30.08
N LEU A 552 -22.62 -15.78 -30.47
CA LEU A 552 -21.72 -14.72 -30.94
C LEU A 552 -21.67 -14.65 -32.48
N SER A 553 -21.45 -15.80 -33.11
CA SER A 553 -21.31 -15.86 -34.57
C SER A 553 -21.66 -17.24 -35.10
N ALA A 554 -21.96 -17.32 -36.39
CA ALA A 554 -22.15 -18.58 -37.10
C ALA A 554 -21.55 -18.48 -38.50
N ARG A 555 -20.80 -19.52 -38.93
CA ARG A 555 -20.04 -19.53 -40.20
C ARG A 555 -19.27 -18.23 -40.49
N HIS A 556 -18.57 -17.70 -39.47
CA HIS A 556 -17.80 -16.45 -39.56
C HIS A 556 -18.63 -15.16 -39.73
N ILE A 557 -19.95 -15.23 -39.59
CA ILE A 557 -20.83 -14.05 -39.56
C ILE A 557 -21.15 -13.73 -38.10
N GLU A 558 -20.82 -12.52 -37.66
CA GLU A 558 -21.19 -12.01 -36.33
C GLU A 558 -22.70 -11.72 -36.26
N LEU A 559 -23.30 -12.08 -35.13
CA LEU A 559 -24.75 -12.02 -34.93
C LEU A 559 -25.04 -11.12 -33.73
N TRP A 560 -25.75 -10.02 -33.99
CA TRP A 560 -26.06 -9.02 -32.95
C TRP A 560 -27.53 -9.03 -32.57
N LYS A 561 -28.41 -9.38 -33.52
CA LYS A 561 -29.87 -9.46 -33.36
C LYS A 561 -30.45 -10.68 -34.07
N LYS A 562 -31.66 -11.10 -33.68
CA LYS A 562 -32.32 -12.29 -34.25
C LYS A 562 -32.47 -12.26 -35.77
N SER A 563 -32.70 -11.09 -36.35
CA SER A 563 -32.81 -10.93 -37.81
C SER A 563 -31.51 -11.30 -38.55
N ASP A 564 -30.36 -11.26 -37.88
CA ASP A 564 -29.08 -11.62 -38.48
C ASP A 564 -28.96 -13.13 -38.75
N LEU A 565 -29.78 -13.97 -38.09
CA LEU A 565 -29.80 -15.41 -38.34
C LEU A 565 -30.15 -15.76 -39.79
N ALA A 566 -30.94 -14.92 -40.46
CA ALA A 566 -31.29 -15.08 -41.87
C ALA A 566 -30.11 -14.78 -42.82
N LYS A 567 -29.09 -14.05 -42.35
CA LYS A 567 -27.88 -13.75 -43.13
C LYS A 567 -26.91 -14.93 -43.21
N VAL A 568 -27.11 -15.96 -42.38
CA VAL A 568 -26.21 -17.12 -42.32
C VAL A 568 -26.50 -18.08 -43.47
N PRO A 569 -25.57 -18.30 -44.41
CA PRO A 569 -25.81 -19.16 -45.55
C PRO A 569 -25.92 -20.61 -45.11
N LEU A 570 -27.03 -21.26 -45.44
CA LEU A 570 -27.27 -22.67 -45.16
C LEU A 570 -26.75 -23.53 -46.31
N THR A 571 -26.05 -24.60 -45.98
CA THR A 571 -25.55 -25.61 -46.93
C THR A 571 -25.93 -27.00 -46.41
N SER A 572 -25.65 -28.06 -47.18
CA SER A 572 -25.83 -29.45 -46.72
C SER A 572 -24.93 -29.84 -45.53
N LYS A 573 -23.86 -29.08 -45.26
CA LYS A 573 -22.96 -29.30 -44.11
C LYS A 573 -23.47 -28.60 -42.85
N ARG A 574 -23.16 -29.20 -41.68
CA ARG A 574 -23.45 -28.62 -40.35
C ARG A 574 -23.02 -27.16 -40.23
N VAL A 575 -23.83 -26.39 -39.52
CA VAL A 575 -23.57 -24.99 -39.22
C VAL A 575 -22.79 -24.90 -37.92
N TRP A 576 -21.56 -24.38 -38.00
CA TRP A 576 -20.72 -24.11 -36.83
C TRP A 576 -21.05 -22.74 -36.25
N MET A 577 -21.30 -22.72 -34.94
CA MET A 577 -21.65 -21.55 -34.14
C MET A 577 -20.59 -21.33 -33.08
N ARG A 578 -20.28 -20.07 -32.78
CA ARG A 578 -19.51 -19.68 -31.60
C ARG A 578 -20.47 -19.22 -30.51
N ILE A 579 -20.42 -19.89 -29.37
CA ILE A 579 -21.30 -19.65 -28.23
C ILE A 579 -20.45 -19.34 -27.01
N ALA A 580 -20.76 -18.25 -26.33
CA ALA A 580 -20.10 -17.81 -25.11
C ALA A 580 -20.89 -18.30 -23.89
N ASP A 581 -20.31 -19.21 -23.13
CA ASP A 581 -20.91 -19.74 -21.90
C ASP A 581 -20.34 -19.00 -20.67
N PRO A 582 -21.18 -18.24 -19.92
CA PRO A 582 -20.74 -17.56 -18.69
C PRO A 582 -20.10 -18.49 -17.66
N GLN A 583 -20.51 -19.76 -17.62
CA GLN A 583 -20.00 -20.76 -16.67
C GLN A 583 -18.67 -21.38 -17.09
N SER A 584 -18.14 -21.02 -18.27
CA SER A 584 -16.85 -21.51 -18.73
C SER A 584 -15.75 -21.24 -17.71
N ARG A 585 -14.88 -22.24 -17.47
CA ARG A 585 -13.78 -22.15 -16.49
C ARG A 585 -12.68 -21.17 -16.91
N PHE A 586 -12.52 -20.92 -18.21
CA PHE A 586 -11.40 -20.16 -18.75
C PHE A 586 -11.81 -18.78 -19.27
N ARG A 587 -10.87 -17.83 -19.27
CA ARG A 587 -11.00 -16.49 -19.86
C ARG A 587 -9.76 -16.15 -20.70
N ARG A 588 -9.87 -15.15 -21.56
CA ARG A 588 -8.76 -14.62 -22.35
C ARG A 588 -8.50 -13.18 -21.91
N LEU A 589 -7.29 -12.91 -21.46
CA LEU A 589 -6.89 -11.57 -21.03
C LEU A 589 -6.60 -10.66 -22.23
N SER A 590 -7.09 -9.42 -22.15
CA SER A 590 -6.82 -8.33 -23.07
C SER A 590 -5.37 -7.82 -22.96
N GLY A 591 -4.92 -7.07 -23.96
CA GLY A 591 -3.61 -6.41 -23.92
C GLY A 591 -3.48 -5.38 -22.79
N LEU A 592 -4.57 -4.66 -22.46
CA LEU A 592 -4.63 -3.71 -21.33
C LEU A 592 -4.43 -4.43 -20.00
N SER A 593 -5.12 -5.55 -19.80
CA SER A 593 -4.99 -6.33 -18.58
C SER A 593 -3.63 -7.01 -18.47
N ARG A 594 -3.06 -7.52 -19.58
CA ARG A 594 -1.70 -8.06 -19.57
C ARG A 594 -0.65 -7.01 -19.19
N ARG A 595 -0.73 -5.79 -19.72
CA ARG A 595 0.17 -4.68 -19.34
C ARG A 595 0.04 -4.32 -17.86
N LEU A 596 -1.19 -4.21 -17.36
CA LEU A 596 -1.44 -3.94 -15.94
C LEU A 596 -0.89 -5.05 -15.03
N LEU A 597 -1.10 -6.31 -15.39
CA LEU A 597 -0.59 -7.45 -14.61
C LEU A 597 0.94 -7.55 -14.69
N GLN A 598 1.54 -7.21 -15.83
CA GLN A 598 2.99 -7.15 -15.99
C GLN A 598 3.59 -6.08 -15.08
N PHE A 599 2.99 -4.89 -15.04
CA PHE A 599 3.37 -3.85 -14.08
C PHE A 599 3.33 -4.35 -12.65
N TRP A 600 2.25 -5.01 -12.23
CA TRP A 600 2.15 -5.56 -10.86
C TRP A 600 3.16 -6.68 -10.60
N PHE A 601 3.53 -7.46 -11.61
CA PHE A 601 4.54 -8.50 -11.50
C PHE A 601 5.94 -7.90 -11.29
N ASP A 602 6.30 -6.88 -12.07
CA ASP A 602 7.55 -6.15 -11.94
C ASP A 602 7.58 -5.37 -10.62
N TRP A 603 6.43 -4.79 -10.25
CA TRP A 603 6.20 -4.13 -8.97
C TRP A 603 6.49 -5.07 -7.80
N CYS A 604 6.12 -6.35 -7.87
CA CYS A 604 6.43 -7.32 -6.82
C CYS A 604 7.92 -7.61 -6.67
N GLY A 605 8.72 -7.43 -7.72
CA GLY A 605 10.17 -7.66 -7.72
C GLY A 605 11.02 -6.47 -7.27
N SER A 606 10.48 -5.26 -7.30
CA SER A 606 11.24 -4.03 -7.01
C SER A 606 11.37 -3.73 -5.50
N HIS A 607 12.47 -3.15 -5.06
CA HIS A 607 12.65 -2.78 -3.65
C HIS A 607 12.10 -1.38 -3.31
N GLN A 608 11.65 -0.61 -4.31
CA GLN A 608 11.42 0.83 -4.18
C GLN A 608 9.97 1.28 -4.00
N PHE A 609 8.99 0.39 -4.10
CA PHE A 609 7.59 0.79 -3.96
C PHE A 609 7.26 1.02 -2.49
N HIS A 610 7.59 2.23 -2.05
CA HIS A 610 7.28 2.81 -0.77
C HIS A 610 6.34 3.97 -1.05
N GLU A 611 5.19 3.94 -0.41
CA GLU A 611 4.29 5.09 -0.49
C GLU A 611 4.57 5.99 0.68
N CYS A 612 4.60 7.28 0.40
CA CYS A 612 4.87 8.28 1.41
C CYS A 612 3.70 8.30 2.41
N LEU A 613 3.99 8.19 3.71
CA LEU A 613 2.98 8.46 4.75
C LEU A 613 2.59 9.95 4.79
N MET A 614 3.29 10.78 4.01
CA MET A 614 3.05 12.22 3.96
C MET A 614 1.78 12.55 3.17
N LEU A 615 0.79 13.08 3.88
CA LEU A 615 -0.42 13.68 3.35
C LEU A 615 -0.64 15.05 4.02
N PRO A 616 -1.14 16.08 3.30
CA PRO A 616 -1.49 16.07 1.88
C PRO A 616 -0.25 16.13 0.96
N GLN A 617 -0.47 15.86 -0.32
CA GLN A 617 0.54 15.95 -1.37
C GLN A 617 1.05 17.39 -1.49
N ARG A 618 2.38 17.59 -1.54
CA ARG A 618 2.96 18.93 -1.68
C ARG A 618 2.92 19.35 -3.14
N SER A 619 2.41 20.55 -3.43
CA SER A 619 2.52 21.13 -4.77
C SER A 619 3.94 21.60 -5.01
N LEU A 620 4.50 21.27 -6.17
CA LEU A 620 5.78 21.79 -6.61
C LEU A 620 5.60 23.22 -7.10
N ASP A 621 6.42 24.13 -6.58
CA ASP A 621 6.54 25.48 -7.13
C ASP A 621 7.46 25.44 -8.35
N ALA A 622 6.86 25.21 -9.53
CA ALA A 622 7.55 25.12 -10.82
C ALA A 622 6.59 25.51 -11.96
N THR A 623 7.15 26.04 -13.05
CA THR A 623 6.42 26.23 -14.31
C THR A 623 6.73 25.07 -15.24
N MET A 624 5.71 24.33 -15.66
CA MET A 624 5.87 23.20 -16.58
C MET A 624 4.78 23.19 -17.63
N ALA A 625 5.14 22.81 -18.85
CA ALA A 625 4.20 22.63 -19.95
C ALA A 625 4.72 21.57 -20.91
N ALA A 626 3.79 20.87 -21.56
CA ALA A 626 4.12 19.91 -22.61
C ALA A 626 3.08 19.90 -23.72
N ASP A 627 3.55 19.60 -24.92
CA ASP A 627 2.78 19.60 -26.14
C ASP A 627 3.24 18.46 -27.06
N ALA A 628 2.40 18.12 -28.03
CA ALA A 628 2.74 17.19 -29.09
C ALA A 628 2.21 17.67 -30.44
N CYS A 629 2.96 17.39 -31.49
CA CYS A 629 2.54 17.60 -32.86
C CYS A 629 2.55 16.28 -33.64
N ALA A 630 1.71 16.17 -34.66
CA ALA A 630 1.72 15.02 -35.55
C ALA A 630 1.45 15.43 -37.00
N GLN A 631 2.09 14.74 -37.94
CA GLN A 631 1.85 14.93 -39.37
C GLN A 631 2.14 13.63 -40.12
N GLY A 632 1.12 13.08 -40.81
CA GLY A 632 1.26 11.79 -41.48
C GLY A 632 1.59 10.67 -40.48
N THR A 633 2.80 10.11 -40.57
CA THR A 633 3.34 9.09 -39.64
C THR A 633 4.30 9.67 -38.60
N SER A 634 4.70 10.94 -38.75
CA SER A 634 5.63 11.62 -37.86
C SER A 634 4.90 12.12 -36.62
N ILE A 635 5.54 11.94 -35.46
CA ILE A 635 5.10 12.40 -34.15
C ILE A 635 6.23 13.25 -33.56
N GLY A 636 5.89 14.37 -32.95
CA GLY A 636 6.79 15.18 -32.15
C GLY A 636 6.21 15.38 -30.76
N VAL A 637 7.02 15.23 -29.72
CA VAL A 637 6.65 15.50 -28.32
C VAL A 637 7.68 16.42 -27.70
N GLY A 638 7.24 17.39 -26.90
CA GLY A 638 8.13 18.33 -26.25
C GLY A 638 7.56 18.85 -24.94
N GLY A 639 8.44 19.30 -24.05
CA GLY A 639 8.04 19.88 -22.79
C GLY A 639 9.23 20.35 -21.96
N PHE A 640 8.93 21.14 -20.92
CA PHE A 640 9.95 21.74 -20.07
C PHE A 640 9.51 21.86 -18.59
N ILE A 641 10.51 22.04 -17.74
CA ILE A 641 10.41 22.30 -16.30
C ILE A 641 11.31 23.48 -15.96
N THR A 642 10.73 24.52 -15.39
CA THR A 642 11.46 25.68 -14.88
C THR A 642 11.23 25.79 -13.37
N LEU A 643 12.28 25.57 -12.60
CA LEU A 643 12.28 25.80 -11.15
C LEU A 643 12.62 27.27 -10.83
N PRO A 644 12.10 27.84 -9.74
CA PRO A 644 12.42 29.20 -9.34
C PRO A 644 13.93 29.41 -9.15
N GLY A 645 14.52 30.26 -10.00
CA GLY A 645 15.95 30.61 -9.95
C GLY A 645 16.88 29.58 -10.57
N SER A 646 16.39 28.64 -11.37
CA SER A 646 17.20 27.64 -12.08
C SER A 646 16.95 27.69 -13.59
N ASP A 647 17.91 27.17 -14.37
CA ASP A 647 17.74 26.96 -15.80
C ASP A 647 16.61 25.96 -16.09
N SER A 648 16.02 26.07 -17.28
CA SER A 648 14.93 25.20 -17.69
C SER A 648 15.45 23.86 -18.19
N LEU A 649 14.97 22.77 -17.59
CA LEU A 649 15.18 21.41 -18.08
C LEU A 649 14.11 21.11 -19.11
N TRP A 650 14.46 20.46 -20.23
CA TRP A 650 13.52 20.28 -21.33
C TRP A 650 13.80 19.02 -22.12
N PHE A 651 12.80 18.57 -22.88
CA PHE A 651 12.95 17.51 -23.86
C PHE A 651 12.20 17.87 -25.14
N SER A 652 12.65 17.27 -26.24
CA SER A 652 12.05 17.41 -27.56
C SER A 652 12.44 16.17 -28.34
N GLU A 653 11.49 15.37 -28.77
CA GLU A 653 11.76 14.11 -29.47
C GLU A 653 10.82 13.92 -30.65
N ARG A 654 11.32 13.26 -31.69
CA ARG A 654 10.57 12.91 -32.90
C ARG A 654 10.60 11.41 -33.11
N TYR A 655 9.44 10.85 -33.41
CA TYR A 655 9.25 9.43 -33.64
C TYR A 655 8.44 9.18 -34.91
N ASP A 656 8.65 8.03 -35.53
CA ASP A 656 7.74 7.49 -36.55
C ASP A 656 6.83 6.39 -35.96
N LEU A 657 5.60 6.28 -36.47
CA LEU A 657 4.67 5.21 -36.09
C LEU A 657 5.27 3.79 -36.22
N ALA A 658 6.21 3.57 -37.14
CA ALA A 658 6.91 2.30 -37.29
C ALA A 658 7.73 1.92 -36.05
N GLU A 659 8.29 2.91 -35.34
CA GLU A 659 9.08 2.71 -34.12
C GLU A 659 8.21 2.27 -32.94
N ILE A 660 6.91 2.58 -32.96
CA ILE A 660 5.97 2.28 -31.86
C ILE A 660 5.26 0.93 -32.09
N LYS A 661 5.36 0.37 -33.29
CA LYS A 661 4.61 -0.83 -33.72
C LYS A 661 4.85 -2.07 -32.84
N TYR A 662 6.03 -2.21 -32.26
CA TYR A 662 6.36 -3.34 -31.37
C TYR A 662 5.55 -3.34 -30.07
N LEU A 663 4.95 -2.21 -29.68
CA LEU A 663 4.11 -2.10 -28.48
C LEU A 663 2.69 -2.67 -28.70
N GLU A 664 2.36 -3.09 -29.92
CA GLU A 664 1.05 -3.67 -30.29
C GLU A 664 -0.14 -2.79 -29.82
N LEU A 665 0.03 -1.47 -29.92
CA LEU A 665 -1.02 -0.52 -29.61
C LEU A 665 -1.98 -0.39 -30.82
N PRO A 666 -3.30 -0.31 -30.61
CA PRO A 666 -4.29 -0.18 -31.68
C PRO A 666 -4.38 1.26 -32.20
N LEU A 667 -3.25 1.76 -32.73
CA LEU A 667 -3.09 3.12 -33.27
C LEU A 667 -3.60 3.20 -34.71
N HIS A 668 -4.03 4.39 -35.12
CA HIS A 668 -4.38 4.67 -36.51
C HIS A 668 -3.11 4.78 -37.38
N SER A 669 -3.28 4.54 -38.69
CA SER A 669 -2.19 4.72 -39.67
C SER A 669 -1.75 6.18 -39.85
N GLU A 670 -2.56 7.12 -39.37
CA GLU A 670 -2.31 8.56 -39.43
C GLU A 670 -2.23 9.10 -38.00
N ALA A 671 -1.06 9.58 -37.60
CA ALA A 671 -0.75 9.96 -36.23
C ALA A 671 -1.62 11.10 -35.71
N GLN A 672 -2.08 12.01 -36.59
CA GLN A 672 -2.94 13.14 -36.22
C GLN A 672 -4.28 12.72 -35.62
N LYS A 673 -4.81 11.54 -36.00
CA LYS A 673 -6.07 11.02 -35.43
C LYS A 673 -5.95 10.64 -33.96
N ASP A 674 -4.71 10.41 -33.51
CA ASP A 674 -4.38 10.01 -32.14
C ASP A 674 -3.66 11.13 -31.37
N ILE A 675 -3.82 12.41 -31.77
CA ILE A 675 -3.10 13.56 -31.17
C ILE A 675 -3.18 13.63 -29.65
N SER A 676 -4.36 13.39 -29.06
CA SER A 676 -4.53 13.37 -27.61
C SER A 676 -3.71 12.27 -26.92
N CYS A 677 -3.38 11.17 -27.61
CA CYS A 677 -2.48 10.15 -27.09
C CYS A 677 -1.05 10.67 -27.00
N TRP A 678 -0.61 11.42 -28.02
CA TRP A 678 0.74 11.98 -28.09
C TRP A 678 0.95 13.11 -27.09
N GLU A 679 -0.03 13.99 -26.90
CA GLU A 679 0.03 15.01 -25.85
C GLU A 679 0.01 14.35 -24.46
N THR A 680 -0.80 13.31 -24.26
CA THR A 680 -0.76 12.52 -23.00
C THR A 680 0.63 11.89 -22.80
N LEU A 681 1.27 11.41 -23.87
CA LEU A 681 2.64 10.90 -23.83
C LEU A 681 3.65 12.01 -23.50
N ALA A 682 3.46 13.24 -24.02
CA ALA A 682 4.30 14.38 -23.68
C ALA A 682 4.17 14.75 -22.18
N GLN A 683 2.95 14.68 -21.62
CA GLN A 683 2.72 14.83 -20.18
C GLN A 683 3.43 13.74 -19.37
N VAL A 684 3.45 12.49 -19.86
CA VAL A 684 4.29 11.43 -19.26
C VAL A 684 5.78 11.82 -19.31
N GLY A 685 6.24 12.39 -20.43
CA GLY A 685 7.62 12.88 -20.58
C GLY A 685 8.01 13.89 -19.50
N LEU A 686 7.11 14.80 -19.12
CA LEU A 686 7.32 15.71 -18.00
C LEU A 686 7.47 14.98 -16.66
N MET A 687 6.64 13.96 -16.40
CA MET A 687 6.76 13.15 -15.19
C MET A 687 8.11 12.43 -15.14
N LEU A 688 8.56 11.89 -16.27
CA LEU A 688 9.87 11.24 -16.36
C LEU A 688 11.01 12.24 -16.16
N LEU A 689 10.92 13.42 -16.79
CA LEU A 689 11.87 14.52 -16.64
C LEU A 689 11.97 14.98 -15.18
N PHE A 690 10.83 15.16 -14.50
CA PHE A 690 10.82 15.47 -13.06
C PHE A 690 11.35 14.30 -12.22
N GLY A 691 11.05 13.06 -12.61
CA GLY A 691 11.60 11.86 -11.97
C GLY A 691 13.13 11.80 -11.95
N HIS A 692 13.81 12.47 -12.89
CA HIS A 692 15.27 12.64 -12.87
C HIS A 692 15.75 13.61 -11.78
N LEU A 693 14.92 14.58 -11.39
CA LEU A 693 15.22 15.51 -10.30
C LEU A 693 14.96 14.89 -8.92
N CYS A 694 14.04 13.92 -8.85
CA CYS A 694 13.64 13.28 -7.59
C CYS A 694 13.59 11.75 -7.72
N PRO A 695 14.76 11.06 -7.80
CA PRO A 695 14.79 9.61 -7.93
C PRO A 695 14.23 8.91 -6.69
N GLY A 696 13.38 7.90 -6.92
CA GLY A 696 12.90 6.98 -5.88
C GLY A 696 11.58 7.32 -5.19
N GLY A 697 10.85 8.35 -5.63
CA GLY A 697 9.43 8.56 -5.31
C GLY A 697 9.03 8.65 -3.84
N ARG A 698 9.99 8.95 -2.96
CA ARG A 698 9.77 9.01 -1.49
C ARG A 698 8.99 10.24 -1.04
N MET A 699 8.82 11.23 -1.91
CA MET A 699 8.00 12.40 -1.68
C MET A 699 6.76 12.30 -2.55
N ARG A 700 5.58 12.41 -1.96
CA ARG A 700 4.35 12.57 -2.72
C ARG A 700 4.26 14.03 -3.19
N ILE A 701 4.59 14.29 -4.44
CA ILE A 701 4.65 15.64 -5.04
C ILE A 701 3.60 15.75 -6.13
N CYS A 702 2.80 16.82 -6.08
CA CYS A 702 1.91 17.20 -7.16
C CYS A 702 2.67 18.13 -8.08
N VAL A 703 2.78 17.74 -9.34
CA VAL A 703 3.52 18.47 -10.36
C VAL A 703 2.52 19.22 -11.23
N PRO A 704 2.49 20.56 -11.20
CA PRO A 704 1.62 21.34 -12.06
C PRO A 704 2.13 21.26 -13.51
N SER A 705 1.22 21.21 -14.47
CA SER A 705 1.55 21.21 -15.90
C SER A 705 0.49 21.93 -16.71
N PHE A 706 0.90 22.64 -17.76
CA PHE A 706 -0.01 23.23 -18.73
C PHE A 706 -0.15 22.39 -20.00
N CYS A 707 -1.37 22.37 -20.55
CA CYS A 707 -1.70 21.74 -21.83
C CYS A 707 -2.83 22.53 -22.52
N ASP A 708 -2.82 22.65 -23.84
CA ASP A 708 -3.89 23.32 -24.59
C ASP A 708 -4.99 22.35 -25.08
N ASN A 709 -4.75 21.03 -24.96
CA ASN A 709 -5.69 19.99 -25.32
C ASN A 709 -6.57 19.54 -24.14
N SER A 710 -7.86 19.84 -24.25
CA SER A 710 -8.85 19.47 -23.24
C SER A 710 -9.02 17.95 -23.06
N GLY A 711 -8.67 17.16 -24.08
CA GLY A 711 -8.66 15.70 -24.00
C GLY A 711 -7.58 15.20 -23.04
N ALA A 712 -6.34 15.65 -23.22
CA ALA A 712 -5.22 15.31 -22.34
C ALA A 712 -5.43 15.83 -20.91
N GLU A 713 -5.86 17.09 -20.75
CA GLU A 713 -6.22 17.69 -19.46
C GLU A 713 -7.25 16.84 -18.70
N SER A 714 -8.41 16.57 -19.30
CA SER A 714 -9.50 15.86 -18.62
C SER A 714 -9.09 14.44 -18.21
N ILE A 715 -8.22 13.81 -19.00
CA ILE A 715 -7.79 12.43 -18.81
C ILE A 715 -6.70 12.31 -17.75
N CYS A 716 -5.74 13.23 -17.72
CA CYS A 716 -4.76 13.30 -16.64
C CYS A 716 -5.44 13.59 -15.29
N ALA A 717 -6.50 14.41 -15.27
CA ALA A 717 -7.27 14.66 -14.05
C ALA A 717 -8.11 13.46 -13.61
N LYS A 718 -8.77 12.74 -14.54
CA LYS A 718 -9.66 11.60 -14.22
C LYS A 718 -8.92 10.27 -14.04
N LEU A 719 -7.75 10.12 -14.67
CA LEU A 719 -6.96 8.89 -14.78
C LEU A 719 -7.74 7.65 -15.28
N LEU A 720 -8.83 7.87 -16.02
CA LEU A 720 -9.67 6.81 -16.58
C LEU A 720 -10.30 7.23 -17.91
N THR A 721 -10.22 6.34 -18.91
CA THR A 721 -10.99 6.41 -20.15
C THR A 721 -11.15 5.02 -20.75
N THR A 722 -12.27 4.77 -21.44
CA THR A 722 -12.51 3.53 -22.19
C THR A 722 -12.24 3.68 -23.69
N LYS A 723 -11.93 4.90 -24.16
CA LYS A 723 -11.69 5.19 -25.57
C LYS A 723 -10.32 4.65 -26.00
N SER A 724 -10.31 3.68 -26.92
CA SER A 724 -9.09 3.19 -27.56
C SER A 724 -8.64 4.14 -28.69
N PRO A 725 -7.33 4.39 -28.89
CA PRO A 725 -6.17 3.85 -28.15
C PRO A 725 -5.78 4.64 -26.88
N LEU A 726 -6.44 5.76 -26.60
CA LEU A 726 -6.09 6.69 -25.53
C LEU A 726 -6.04 6.06 -24.13
N CYS A 727 -6.88 5.05 -23.87
CA CYS A 727 -6.87 4.30 -22.61
C CYS A 727 -5.51 3.65 -22.29
N PHE A 728 -4.71 3.26 -23.29
CA PHE A 728 -3.36 2.72 -23.04
C PHE A 728 -2.40 3.79 -22.49
N PHE A 729 -2.53 5.03 -22.95
CA PHE A 729 -1.69 6.15 -22.52
C PHE A 729 -2.13 6.67 -21.15
N THR A 730 -3.42 6.72 -20.87
CA THR A 730 -3.91 7.05 -19.52
C THR A 730 -3.49 6.01 -18.49
N GLN A 731 -3.50 4.72 -18.87
CA GLN A 731 -2.99 3.64 -18.01
C GLN A 731 -1.50 3.85 -17.71
N LEU A 732 -0.74 4.30 -18.70
CA LEU A 732 0.67 4.62 -18.54
C LEU A 732 0.89 5.77 -17.55
N VAL A 733 0.10 6.86 -17.64
CA VAL A 733 0.14 7.97 -16.67
C VAL A 733 -0.08 7.46 -15.25
N ALA A 734 -1.10 6.63 -15.03
CA ALA A 734 -1.39 6.05 -13.71
C ALA A 734 -0.24 5.15 -13.20
N MET A 735 0.33 4.32 -14.08
CA MET A 735 1.44 3.42 -13.75
C MET A 735 2.73 4.19 -13.39
N ILE A 736 3.04 5.26 -14.12
CA ILE A 736 4.21 6.12 -13.84
C ILE A 736 3.97 6.96 -12.60
N SER A 737 2.75 7.48 -12.41
CA SER A 737 2.35 8.23 -11.22
C SER A 737 2.56 7.40 -9.95
N THR A 738 1.99 6.19 -9.91
CA THR A 738 2.17 5.25 -8.81
C THR A 738 3.64 4.87 -8.61
N ARG A 739 4.39 4.71 -9.71
CA ARG A 739 5.80 4.30 -9.62
C ARG A 739 6.71 5.39 -9.07
N MET A 740 6.48 6.62 -9.47
CA MET A 740 7.35 7.74 -9.10
C MET A 740 6.85 8.49 -7.86
N GLY A 741 5.68 8.16 -7.32
CA GLY A 741 5.07 8.94 -6.24
C GLY A 741 4.69 10.36 -6.66
N ILE A 742 4.53 10.61 -7.96
CA ILE A 742 4.22 11.91 -8.54
C ILE A 742 2.77 11.90 -9.00
N SER A 743 1.98 12.91 -8.66
CA SER A 743 0.70 13.15 -9.33
C SER A 743 0.81 14.38 -10.22
N LEU A 744 0.05 14.39 -11.30
CA LEU A 744 0.07 15.44 -12.31
C LEU A 744 -1.19 16.30 -12.12
N ASP A 745 -1.02 17.61 -11.95
CA ASP A 745 -2.12 18.58 -12.00
C ASP A 745 -2.06 19.32 -13.33
N VAL A 746 -2.82 18.83 -14.32
CA VAL A 746 -2.84 19.43 -15.66
C VAL A 746 -3.93 20.50 -15.72
N GLN A 747 -3.52 21.72 -16.05
CA GLN A 747 -4.42 22.85 -16.24
C GLN A 747 -4.44 23.27 -17.71
N ARG A 748 -5.62 23.62 -18.19
CA ARG A 748 -5.75 24.16 -19.55
C ARG A 748 -5.08 25.51 -19.69
N ILE A 749 -4.30 25.67 -20.74
CA ILE A 749 -3.80 26.95 -21.22
C ILE A 749 -4.32 27.21 -22.65
N ALA A 750 -4.47 28.47 -23.04
CA ALA A 750 -4.76 28.79 -24.44
C ALA A 750 -3.54 28.50 -25.31
N GLY A 751 -3.71 27.91 -26.50
CA GLY A 751 -2.60 27.57 -27.40
C GLY A 751 -1.72 28.77 -27.77
N GLU A 752 -2.30 29.97 -27.86
CA GLU A 752 -1.54 31.23 -28.06
C GLU A 752 -0.52 31.53 -26.95
N ARG A 753 -0.67 30.91 -25.78
CA ARG A 753 0.23 31.04 -24.63
C ARG A 753 1.08 29.79 -24.40
N ASN A 754 0.85 28.69 -25.15
CA ASN A 754 1.62 27.45 -25.06
C ASN A 754 2.82 27.44 -26.04
N ILE A 755 3.36 28.62 -26.35
CA ILE A 755 4.33 28.83 -27.45
C ILE A 755 5.59 27.99 -27.26
N ASP A 756 6.09 27.94 -26.03
CA ASP A 756 7.33 27.25 -25.68
C ASP A 756 7.21 25.72 -25.85
N ALA A 757 6.13 25.12 -25.36
CA ALA A 757 5.90 23.69 -25.49
C ALA A 757 5.58 23.30 -26.94
N ASP A 758 4.80 24.10 -27.68
CA ASP A 758 4.54 23.87 -29.12
C ASP A 758 5.84 23.94 -29.92
N PHE A 759 6.71 24.93 -29.67
CA PHE A 759 8.02 25.03 -30.29
C PHE A 759 8.86 23.77 -30.03
N LEU A 760 8.97 23.34 -28.77
CA LEU A 760 9.74 22.15 -28.40
C LEU A 760 9.17 20.88 -29.06
N SER A 761 7.86 20.76 -29.21
CA SER A 761 7.25 19.60 -29.88
C SER A 761 7.54 19.54 -31.38
N ARG A 762 7.75 20.69 -32.02
CA ARG A 762 7.99 20.83 -33.47
C ARG A 762 9.45 20.91 -33.86
N TRP A 763 10.34 21.14 -32.90
CA TRP A 763 11.75 21.36 -33.17
C TRP A 763 12.38 20.18 -33.93
N ASP A 764 13.16 20.49 -34.95
CA ASP A 764 13.75 19.52 -35.88
C ASP A 764 15.09 18.93 -35.37
N GLY A 765 15.57 19.39 -34.22
CA GLY A 765 16.85 19.00 -33.64
C GLY A 765 18.07 19.71 -34.22
N VAL A 766 17.89 20.61 -35.20
CA VAL A 766 18.97 21.28 -35.95
C VAL A 766 18.84 22.80 -35.92
N SER A 767 17.61 23.31 -35.92
CA SER A 767 17.30 24.73 -35.88
C SER A 767 17.86 25.40 -34.63
N PRO A 768 18.30 26.68 -34.70
CA PRO A 768 18.86 27.38 -33.56
C PRO A 768 17.84 27.50 -32.42
N LEU A 769 18.30 27.22 -31.20
CA LEU A 769 17.47 27.27 -30.00
C LEU A 769 17.38 28.72 -29.48
N PRO A 770 16.17 29.27 -29.31
CA PRO A 770 16.01 30.57 -28.66
C PRO A 770 16.29 30.46 -27.15
N ALA A 771 16.70 31.56 -26.51
CA ALA A 771 16.72 31.64 -25.05
C ALA A 771 15.28 31.43 -24.53
N PRO A 772 15.04 30.59 -23.50
CA PRO A 772 16.00 30.09 -22.49
C PRO A 772 16.59 28.68 -22.74
N TRP A 773 16.44 28.10 -23.94
CA TRP A 773 16.77 26.68 -24.16
C TRP A 773 18.28 26.44 -24.35
N ASN A 774 18.92 25.88 -23.33
CA ASN A 774 20.31 25.44 -23.42
C ASN A 774 20.36 23.92 -23.76
N PRO A 775 21.08 23.52 -24.83
CA PRO A 775 21.31 22.11 -25.17
C PRO A 775 21.81 21.23 -24.02
N ASP A 776 22.61 21.79 -23.10
CA ASP A 776 23.20 21.03 -21.98
C ASP A 776 22.14 20.54 -20.97
N PHE A 777 20.98 21.19 -20.94
CA PHE A 777 19.84 20.83 -20.07
C PHE A 777 18.75 20.05 -20.81
N ARG A 778 19.02 19.61 -22.05
CA ARG A 778 18.10 18.77 -22.82
C ARG A 778 18.20 17.32 -22.36
N TYR A 779 17.08 16.76 -21.91
CA TYR A 779 16.93 15.33 -21.68
C TYR A 779 16.40 14.63 -22.93
N ARG A 780 16.88 13.42 -23.19
CA ARG A 780 16.49 12.61 -24.34
C ARG A 780 15.72 11.37 -23.94
N PHE A 781 14.63 11.10 -24.65
CA PHE A 781 13.80 9.91 -24.44
C PHE A 781 13.71 9.07 -25.71
N THR A 782 13.93 7.77 -25.58
CA THR A 782 13.51 6.79 -26.57
C THR A 782 12.05 6.40 -26.31
N VAL A 783 11.35 5.85 -27.31
CA VAL A 783 10.00 5.30 -27.11
C VAL A 783 10.01 4.27 -25.97
N ALA A 784 11.06 3.46 -25.86
CA ALA A 784 11.17 2.46 -24.81
C ALA A 784 11.21 3.08 -23.40
N ASP A 785 11.83 4.26 -23.22
CA ASP A 785 11.93 4.90 -21.91
C ASP A 785 10.57 5.28 -21.31
N PHE A 786 9.58 5.57 -22.16
CA PHE A 786 8.21 5.83 -21.70
C PHE A 786 7.53 4.58 -21.14
N PHE A 787 7.82 3.41 -21.70
CA PHE A 787 7.14 2.15 -21.37
C PHE A 787 7.99 1.21 -20.51
N ASP A 788 9.29 1.47 -20.34
CA ASP A 788 10.15 0.71 -19.44
C ASP A 788 9.91 1.13 -17.99
N LEU A 789 9.10 0.32 -17.33
CA LEU A 789 8.72 0.55 -15.95
C LEU A 789 9.73 0.03 -14.92
N ARG A 790 10.94 -0.38 -15.35
CA ARG A 790 12.04 -0.84 -14.48
C ARG A 790 13.03 0.27 -14.19
N HIS A 791 13.44 0.44 -12.93
CA HIS A 791 14.40 1.48 -12.53
C HIS A 791 15.69 0.76 -12.18
N ASP A 792 16.51 0.50 -13.19
CA ASP A 792 17.85 -0.03 -12.98
C ASP A 792 18.79 1.13 -12.61
N VAL A 793 19.91 0.83 -11.95
CA VAL A 793 20.97 1.81 -11.66
C VAL A 793 21.37 2.52 -12.95
N ARG A 794 21.31 3.86 -12.97
CA ARG A 794 21.57 4.67 -14.16
C ARG A 794 22.98 5.23 -14.15
N LEU A 795 23.52 5.46 -15.35
CA LEU A 795 24.85 6.01 -15.56
C LEU A 795 24.74 7.34 -16.30
N PHE A 796 25.40 8.36 -15.76
CA PHE A 796 25.43 9.71 -16.33
C PHE A 796 26.87 10.20 -16.50
N PRO A 797 27.26 10.68 -17.70
CA PRO A 797 26.51 10.61 -18.95
C PRO A 797 26.36 9.15 -19.44
N ALA A 798 25.32 8.85 -20.24
CA ALA A 798 24.98 7.46 -20.62
C ALA A 798 26.06 6.74 -21.44
N ASP A 799 26.95 7.48 -22.09
CA ASP A 799 28.10 7.00 -22.85
C ASP A 799 29.39 6.87 -22.01
N ALA A 800 29.32 7.16 -20.71
CA ALA A 800 30.46 7.03 -19.81
C ALA A 800 31.00 5.58 -19.82
N LYS A 801 32.31 5.44 -20.04
CA LYS A 801 32.96 4.13 -20.06
C LYS A 801 33.28 3.67 -18.64
N LEU A 802 32.48 2.75 -18.12
CA LEU A 802 32.77 2.05 -16.86
C LEU A 802 33.61 0.79 -17.12
N LEU A 803 34.57 0.52 -16.22
CA LEU A 803 35.35 -0.74 -16.20
C LEU A 803 34.68 -1.83 -15.33
N TRP A 804 33.41 -1.63 -15.00
CA TRP A 804 32.56 -2.48 -14.18
C TRP A 804 31.13 -2.39 -14.70
N LYS A 805 30.28 -3.35 -14.34
CA LYS A 805 28.88 -3.40 -14.80
C LYS A 805 27.96 -2.85 -13.72
N LEU A 806 27.05 -1.96 -14.11
CA LEU A 806 25.96 -1.52 -13.25
C LEU A 806 25.21 -2.76 -12.75
N PRO A 807 24.89 -2.82 -11.45
CA PRO A 807 24.07 -3.90 -10.95
C PRO A 807 22.64 -3.72 -11.48
N ARG A 808 22.07 -4.81 -11.99
CA ARG A 808 20.65 -4.89 -12.40
C ARG A 808 19.80 -5.30 -11.22
#